data_AF-A0A7V2WA64-F1
#
_entry.id   AF-A0A7V2WA64-F1
#
_cell.length_a   1.000
_cell.length_b   1.000
_cell.length_c   1.000
_cell.angle_alpha   90.00
_cell.angle_beta   90.00
_cell.angle_gamma   90.00
#
_symmetry.space_group_name_H-M   'P 1'
#
loop_
_entity.id
_entity.type
_entity.pdbx_description
1 polymer ?
#
loop_
_entity_poly.entity_id
_entity_poly.type
_entity_poly.pdbx_seq_one_letter_code
_entity_poly.pdbx_strand_id
1 'polypeptide(L)'
;NQIDLLKPVIDDSGSDSAMLDNVLELLVHSGRSLPHAIAMLAPEAWEMLPDTPENRARRDFYAYHATLMEPWDGPAALVFSDGRTVGITLDRNGLRPMRYHQTADGLLVAGSEAGFAHLPEEKIIKKGRLGPGQMLLLDTASGTVLDDTAIKNKLAHQADYGDWLRKITVPLPPQPADRFDLPPDVSRQQTAFGYTAEELTVVLRPMAATGAEPIGSMGDDTPIAVLSRVDRPLHHYFKQRFAQVTNPPIDPLREKSGMSLKVMLGRRENILLDGAHRAAQIVLDSPILRPTEFRALQNLCATRPDFHSETLSATFPVAEGADGLRIGLERLTAQAEAAVRAADTRAAILLLSDRAIDADTAPIPILLAVGAVHHRLIKTGLRSLTSIVVETGAVHDVHHLATLIGYGAEAVHPYLALATAAKLASDGKLKQVSPVQAAENLVRALKKGLLKIMSKAGISTLDSYCGAQIFESIGLGHDVIDRCFSGTPANFGGVSLAQLAETVLQRHRTAFGASGPRLESPGWFKFKRGGEYHGFNPQVVKTLHRAVKNESAADYKHFSALTRRQNDADTAATPIDGLSIQSDRQPISIDEVEPVSEILRRFSTAAISHGAISAEAHRTLAIAMNRLGGMSNSGEGGEDPARFGTEANSAIKQVASGRFGVTPAYLMAAKELQIKMAQGSKPGEGGHLPGHKVTAEIAALRHSTPGVGLISPPPHHDIYSIEDLAQLIF
;
A
#
# COMPACT_ATOMS: atom_id res chain seq x y z
N ASN A 1 -37.30 -9.59 -13.04
CA ASN A 1 -37.22 -8.98 -14.38
C ASN A 1 -37.08 -7.45 -14.43
N GLN A 2 -37.27 -6.67 -13.34
CA GLN A 2 -36.94 -5.22 -13.35
C GLN A 2 -35.50 -4.91 -12.93
N ILE A 3 -34.83 -5.81 -12.19
CA ILE A 3 -33.47 -5.57 -11.65
C ILE A 3 -32.40 -5.39 -12.73
N ASP A 4 -32.61 -5.95 -13.92
CA ASP A 4 -31.65 -5.81 -15.03
C ASP A 4 -31.71 -4.41 -15.66
N LEU A 5 -32.81 -3.66 -15.46
CA LEU A 5 -32.90 -2.24 -15.84
C LEU A 5 -32.02 -1.34 -14.95
N LEU A 6 -31.62 -1.82 -13.77
CA LEU A 6 -30.78 -1.10 -12.83
C LEU A 6 -29.28 -1.38 -13.06
N LYS A 7 -28.92 -2.19 -14.05
CA LYS A 7 -27.52 -2.58 -14.33
C LYS A 7 -26.99 -1.83 -15.56
N PRO A 8 -25.73 -1.37 -15.55
CA PRO A 8 -24.83 -1.33 -14.39
C PRO A 8 -25.31 -0.33 -13.33
N VAL A 9 -25.13 -0.69 -12.05
CA VAL A 9 -25.55 0.18 -10.93
C VAL A 9 -24.62 1.39 -10.83
N ILE A 10 -23.33 1.15 -10.97
CA ILE A 10 -22.29 2.18 -10.92
C ILE A 10 -22.13 2.77 -12.32
N ASP A 11 -22.27 4.09 -12.41
CA ASP A 11 -21.86 4.86 -13.59
C ASP A 11 -20.40 5.28 -13.44
N ASP A 12 -19.51 4.57 -14.15
CA ASP A 12 -18.07 4.79 -14.10
C ASP A 12 -17.63 6.16 -14.68
N SER A 13 -18.55 6.92 -15.29
CA SER A 13 -18.28 8.29 -15.76
C SER A 13 -18.48 9.37 -14.69
N GLY A 14 -19.15 9.03 -13.58
CA GLY A 14 -19.40 9.92 -12.45
C GLY A 14 -18.19 10.13 -11.54
N SER A 15 -18.34 10.99 -10.52
CA SER A 15 -17.37 11.08 -9.43
C SER A 15 -17.51 9.91 -8.45
N ASP A 16 -16.52 9.71 -7.60
CA ASP A 16 -16.58 8.79 -6.46
C ASP A 16 -17.84 8.97 -5.59
N SER A 17 -18.23 10.21 -5.35
CA SER A 17 -19.42 10.58 -4.57
C SER A 17 -20.71 10.19 -5.30
N ALA A 18 -20.75 10.33 -6.63
CA ALA A 18 -21.88 9.87 -7.43
C ALA A 18 -21.95 8.33 -7.38
N MET A 19 -20.83 7.63 -7.55
CA MET A 19 -20.80 6.16 -7.46
C MET A 19 -21.27 5.65 -6.10
N LEU A 20 -20.91 6.33 -5.00
CA LEU A 20 -21.41 6.02 -3.67
C LEU A 20 -22.94 6.22 -3.57
N ASP A 21 -23.46 7.31 -4.14
CA ASP A 21 -24.89 7.61 -4.18
C ASP A 21 -25.69 6.56 -4.96
N ASN A 22 -25.19 6.12 -6.13
CA ASN A 22 -25.79 5.04 -6.91
C ASN A 22 -25.99 3.75 -6.09
N VAL A 23 -24.96 3.35 -5.33
CA VAL A 23 -25.04 2.14 -4.49
C VAL A 23 -25.93 2.38 -3.27
N LEU A 24 -25.86 3.55 -2.65
CA LEU A 24 -26.72 3.93 -1.53
C LEU A 24 -28.20 3.87 -1.93
N GLU A 25 -28.56 4.47 -3.06
CA GLU A 25 -29.92 4.50 -3.59
C GLU A 25 -30.45 3.07 -3.85
N LEU A 26 -29.62 2.21 -4.46
CA LEU A 26 -29.96 0.80 -4.66
C LEU A 26 -30.25 0.07 -3.34
N LEU A 27 -29.41 0.28 -2.32
CA LEU A 27 -29.58 -0.35 -1.02
C LEU A 27 -30.84 0.14 -0.30
N VAL A 28 -31.16 1.43 -0.40
CA VAL A 28 -32.40 1.98 0.18
C VAL A 28 -33.63 1.42 -0.55
N HIS A 29 -33.62 1.40 -1.88
CA HIS A 29 -34.72 0.80 -2.67
C HIS A 29 -34.88 -0.71 -2.48
N SER A 30 -33.83 -1.41 -2.01
CA SER A 30 -33.94 -2.81 -1.60
C SER A 30 -34.72 -3.03 -0.30
N GLY A 31 -35.07 -1.95 0.43
CA GLY A 31 -35.88 -1.98 1.65
C GLY A 31 -35.12 -1.65 2.94
N ARG A 32 -33.83 -1.31 2.85
CA ARG A 32 -33.06 -0.86 4.03
C ARG A 32 -33.35 0.58 4.37
N SER A 33 -33.38 0.90 5.66
CA SER A 33 -33.42 2.29 6.09
C SER A 33 -32.15 3.03 5.65
N LEU A 34 -32.25 4.30 5.33
CA LEU A 34 -31.11 5.14 4.96
C LEU A 34 -29.91 5.06 5.95
N PRO A 35 -30.07 5.16 7.29
CA PRO A 35 -28.94 5.01 8.22
C PRO A 35 -28.31 3.61 8.23
N HIS A 36 -29.08 2.57 7.89
CA HIS A 36 -28.56 1.20 7.75
C HIS A 36 -27.67 1.08 6.52
N ALA A 37 -28.14 1.55 5.36
CA ALA A 37 -27.35 1.54 4.13
C ALA A 37 -26.04 2.35 4.28
N ILE A 38 -26.11 3.52 4.91
CA ILE A 38 -24.91 4.31 5.25
C ILE A 38 -23.98 3.55 6.19
N ALA A 39 -24.49 2.90 7.25
CA ALA A 39 -23.66 2.13 8.17
C ALA A 39 -23.03 0.87 7.53
N MET A 40 -23.58 0.40 6.40
CA MET A 40 -23.00 -0.69 5.62
C MET A 40 -21.90 -0.20 4.67
N LEU A 41 -22.07 0.96 4.03
CA LEU A 41 -21.09 1.54 3.10
C LEU A 41 -19.92 2.22 3.82
N ALA A 42 -20.21 2.97 4.89
CA ALA A 42 -19.25 3.71 5.72
C ALA A 42 -19.34 3.23 7.19
N PRO A 43 -18.92 1.99 7.49
CA PRO A 43 -18.96 1.46 8.85
C PRO A 43 -17.97 2.17 9.78
N GLU A 44 -18.29 2.23 11.07
CA GLU A 44 -17.33 2.68 12.09
C GLU A 44 -16.19 1.66 12.27
N ALA A 45 -15.08 2.05 12.90
CA ALA A 45 -14.04 1.10 13.28
C ALA A 45 -14.52 0.20 14.44
N TRP A 46 -15.10 -0.96 14.10
CA TRP A 46 -15.80 -1.84 15.04
C TRP A 46 -14.92 -2.95 15.61
N GLU A 47 -13.82 -3.30 14.95
CA GLU A 47 -13.03 -4.52 15.22
C GLU A 47 -12.40 -4.53 16.61
N MET A 48 -12.08 -3.35 17.13
CA MET A 48 -11.38 -3.14 18.41
C MET A 48 -12.26 -2.49 19.48
N LEU A 49 -13.59 -2.44 19.28
CA LEU A 49 -14.49 -1.89 20.28
C LEU A 49 -14.37 -2.64 21.63
N PRO A 50 -14.45 -1.94 22.78
CA PRO A 50 -14.40 -2.57 24.10
C PRO A 50 -15.48 -3.64 24.28
N ASP A 51 -15.19 -4.70 25.02
CA ASP A 51 -16.12 -5.83 25.21
C ASP A 51 -17.23 -5.55 26.23
N THR A 52 -18.21 -4.74 25.84
CA THR A 52 -19.47 -4.51 26.58
C THR A 52 -20.66 -5.20 25.88
N PRO A 53 -21.78 -5.49 26.57
CA PRO A 53 -22.97 -6.06 25.92
C PRO A 53 -23.46 -5.24 24.71
N GLU A 54 -23.47 -3.92 24.84
CA GLU A 54 -23.89 -2.98 23.78
C GLU A 54 -22.93 -3.05 22.58
N ASN A 55 -21.62 -3.01 22.83
CA ASN A 55 -20.62 -3.12 21.78
C ASN A 55 -20.56 -4.51 21.14
N ARG A 56 -20.98 -5.58 21.84
CA ARG A 56 -21.15 -6.90 21.23
C ARG A 56 -22.23 -6.87 20.15
N ALA A 57 -23.41 -6.35 20.46
CA ALA A 57 -24.48 -6.24 19.46
C ALA A 57 -24.05 -5.36 18.26
N ARG A 58 -23.35 -4.25 18.52
CA ARG A 58 -22.80 -3.40 17.45
C ARG A 58 -21.74 -4.11 16.60
N ARG A 59 -20.79 -4.81 17.23
CA ARG A 59 -19.79 -5.62 16.51
C ARG A 59 -20.46 -6.71 15.67
N ASP A 60 -21.48 -7.37 16.20
CA ASP A 60 -22.23 -8.41 15.47
C ASP A 60 -22.95 -7.81 14.25
N PHE A 61 -23.54 -6.62 14.38
CA PHE A 61 -24.10 -5.90 13.24
C PHE A 61 -23.05 -5.65 12.16
N TYR A 62 -21.92 -5.04 12.47
CA TYR A 62 -20.92 -4.72 11.45
C TYR A 62 -20.21 -5.96 10.90
N ALA A 63 -19.91 -6.95 11.74
CA ALA A 63 -19.31 -8.20 11.29
C ALA A 63 -20.22 -8.96 10.33
N TYR A 64 -21.55 -8.91 10.53
CA TYR A 64 -22.50 -9.46 9.56
C TYR A 64 -22.45 -8.69 8.24
N HIS A 65 -22.47 -7.36 8.27
CA HIS A 65 -22.48 -6.54 7.07
C HIS A 65 -21.16 -6.57 6.29
N ALA A 66 -20.03 -6.76 6.97
CA ALA A 66 -18.75 -7.02 6.32
C ALA A 66 -18.76 -8.31 5.47
N THR A 67 -19.71 -9.24 5.69
CA THR A 67 -19.90 -10.41 4.79
C THR A 67 -20.53 -10.04 3.44
N LEU A 68 -21.11 -8.85 3.35
CA LEU A 68 -21.91 -8.39 2.21
C LEU A 68 -21.20 -7.27 1.45
N MET A 69 -20.59 -6.33 2.16
CA MET A 69 -20.07 -5.10 1.60
C MET A 69 -18.73 -4.75 2.23
N GLU A 70 -17.73 -4.54 1.38
CA GLU A 70 -16.48 -3.91 1.77
C GLU A 70 -16.69 -2.41 2.04
N PRO A 71 -15.97 -1.81 3.00
CA PRO A 71 -16.08 -0.38 3.27
C PRO A 71 -15.64 0.49 2.08
N TRP A 72 -16.41 1.54 1.80
CA TRP A 72 -16.04 2.63 0.89
C TRP A 72 -15.23 3.67 1.68
N ASP A 73 -13.91 3.44 1.72
CA ASP A 73 -12.98 4.17 2.59
C ASP A 73 -12.50 5.50 1.98
N GLY A 74 -12.03 6.40 2.83
CA GLY A 74 -11.55 7.74 2.47
C GLY A 74 -12.17 8.84 3.33
N PRO A 75 -11.61 10.07 3.32
CA PRO A 75 -12.18 11.19 4.05
C PRO A 75 -13.60 11.51 3.59
N ALA A 76 -14.58 11.40 4.49
CA ALA A 76 -15.96 11.66 4.14
C ALA A 76 -16.71 12.32 5.29
N ALA A 77 -17.37 13.44 4.98
CA ALA A 77 -18.45 13.99 5.76
C ALA A 77 -19.72 13.94 4.92
N LEU A 78 -20.57 12.97 5.19
CA LEU A 78 -21.76 12.69 4.39
C LEU A 78 -22.96 13.39 5.00
N VAL A 79 -23.76 14.05 4.14
CA VAL A 79 -25.10 14.55 4.45
C VAL A 79 -26.06 13.83 3.54
N PHE A 80 -27.09 13.20 4.10
CA PHE A 80 -27.99 12.33 3.35
C PHE A 80 -29.44 12.54 3.74
N SER A 81 -30.36 12.31 2.81
CA SER A 81 -31.79 12.37 3.07
C SER A 81 -32.61 11.48 2.13
N ASP A 82 -33.70 10.94 2.65
CA ASP A 82 -34.75 10.24 1.88
C ASP A 82 -36.01 11.11 1.69
N GLY A 83 -35.90 12.43 1.96
CA GLY A 83 -37.01 13.39 1.92
C GLY A 83 -37.84 13.47 3.21
N ARG A 84 -37.65 12.55 4.17
CA ARG A 84 -38.25 12.62 5.52
C ARG A 84 -37.18 12.70 6.60
N THR A 85 -36.18 11.86 6.48
CA THR A 85 -35.06 11.75 7.38
C THR A 85 -33.91 12.56 6.82
N VAL A 86 -33.23 13.33 7.67
CA VAL A 86 -31.98 14.00 7.31
C VAL A 86 -30.91 13.53 8.28
N GLY A 87 -29.77 13.10 7.77
CA GLY A 87 -28.68 12.62 8.60
C GLY A 87 -27.33 13.13 8.15
N ILE A 88 -26.40 13.10 9.10
CA ILE A 88 -25.00 13.40 8.89
C ILE A 88 -24.15 12.26 9.46
N THR A 89 -23.07 11.89 8.79
CA THR A 89 -22.10 10.92 9.31
C THR A 89 -20.68 11.28 8.90
N LEU A 90 -19.70 10.74 9.63
CA LEU A 90 -18.29 10.81 9.26
C LEU A 90 -17.75 9.43 8.90
N ASP A 91 -16.72 9.42 8.07
CA ASP A 91 -15.90 8.24 7.81
C ASP A 91 -15.33 7.64 9.10
N ARG A 92 -14.84 6.40 8.99
CA ARG A 92 -14.34 5.59 10.10
C ARG A 92 -13.22 6.26 10.92
N ASN A 93 -12.47 7.18 10.32
CA ASN A 93 -11.33 7.88 10.92
C ASN A 93 -11.67 9.34 11.28
N GLY A 94 -12.83 9.86 10.84
CA GLY A 94 -13.29 11.21 11.13
C GLY A 94 -12.40 12.28 10.50
N LEU A 95 -12.03 12.10 9.24
CA LEU A 95 -11.02 12.90 8.54
C LEU A 95 -11.57 14.22 7.98
N ARG A 96 -12.89 14.43 8.01
CA ARG A 96 -13.53 15.70 7.66
C ARG A 96 -14.26 16.30 8.87
N PRO A 97 -14.32 17.64 8.99
CA PRO A 97 -15.02 18.28 10.08
C PRO A 97 -16.53 18.25 9.87
N MET A 98 -17.29 18.01 10.93
CA MET A 98 -18.74 18.15 10.94
C MET A 98 -19.20 18.66 12.31
N ARG A 99 -19.73 19.89 12.34
CA ARG A 99 -20.25 20.58 13.53
C ARG A 99 -21.76 20.73 13.42
N TYR A 100 -22.44 20.75 14.56
CA TYR A 100 -23.88 21.00 14.58
C TYR A 100 -24.33 21.83 15.79
N HIS A 101 -25.39 22.62 15.58
CA HIS A 101 -26.10 23.37 16.61
C HIS A 101 -27.58 22.96 16.63
N GLN A 102 -28.13 22.81 17.82
CA GLN A 102 -29.57 22.60 18.03
C GLN A 102 -30.14 23.79 18.79
N THR A 103 -31.28 24.31 18.34
CA THR A 103 -31.95 25.44 18.96
C THR A 103 -33.23 25.02 19.71
N ALA A 104 -33.66 25.85 20.64
CA ALA A 104 -34.86 25.64 21.45
C ALA A 104 -36.16 25.64 20.63
N ASP A 105 -36.17 26.31 19.48
CA ASP A 105 -37.27 26.32 18.51
C ASP A 105 -37.22 25.15 17.51
N GLY A 106 -36.35 24.16 17.74
CA GLY A 106 -36.35 22.88 17.03
C GLY A 106 -35.55 22.86 15.72
N LEU A 107 -34.71 23.87 15.47
CA LEU A 107 -33.81 23.86 14.32
C LEU A 107 -32.54 23.04 14.62
N LEU A 108 -32.15 22.19 13.67
CA LEU A 108 -30.85 21.53 13.65
C LEU A 108 -30.06 22.07 12.47
N VAL A 109 -28.92 22.69 12.76
CA VAL A 109 -28.01 23.27 11.76
C VAL A 109 -26.71 22.50 11.81
N ALA A 110 -26.26 21.95 10.69
CA ALA A 110 -25.01 21.20 10.59
C ALA A 110 -24.18 21.66 9.39
N GLY A 111 -22.87 21.66 9.52
CA GLY A 111 -21.95 22.05 8.47
C GLY A 111 -20.49 21.77 8.82
N SER A 112 -19.62 21.97 7.84
CA SER A 112 -18.18 21.71 7.98
C SER A 112 -17.50 22.64 8.99
N GLU A 113 -18.03 23.83 9.19
CA GLU A 113 -17.57 24.80 10.18
C GLU A 113 -18.68 25.15 11.18
N ALA A 114 -18.32 25.75 12.32
CA ALA A 114 -19.32 26.15 13.33
C ALA A 114 -19.93 27.53 13.06
N GLY A 115 -19.24 28.40 12.30
CA GLY A 115 -19.58 29.82 12.15
C GLY A 115 -20.41 30.18 10.92
N PHE A 116 -20.83 29.20 10.10
CA PHE A 116 -21.45 29.48 8.80
C PHE A 116 -22.89 30.03 8.89
N ALA A 117 -23.58 29.81 10.01
CA ALA A 117 -24.95 30.26 10.22
C ALA A 117 -25.03 31.17 11.46
N HIS A 118 -25.63 32.35 11.30
CA HIS A 118 -25.87 33.27 12.41
C HIS A 118 -27.13 32.83 13.19
N LEU A 119 -26.92 32.23 14.36
CA LEU A 119 -27.99 31.79 15.27
C LEU A 119 -27.92 32.61 16.58
N PRO A 120 -29.05 33.10 17.11
CA PRO A 120 -29.07 33.77 18.41
C PRO A 120 -28.56 32.82 19.50
N GLU A 121 -27.51 33.21 20.22
CA GLU A 121 -26.81 32.35 21.20
C GLU A 121 -27.77 31.86 22.30
N GLU A 122 -28.72 32.72 22.72
CA GLU A 122 -29.74 32.41 23.72
C GLU A 122 -30.74 31.32 23.28
N LYS A 123 -30.84 31.04 21.98
CA LYS A 123 -31.68 29.97 21.46
C LYS A 123 -30.94 28.64 21.36
N ILE A 124 -29.61 28.61 21.44
CA ILE A 124 -28.83 27.40 21.23
C ILE A 124 -28.85 26.53 22.49
N ILE A 125 -29.46 25.35 22.40
CA ILE A 125 -29.53 24.39 23.51
C ILE A 125 -28.41 23.35 23.47
N LYS A 126 -27.81 23.13 22.29
CA LYS A 126 -26.69 22.19 22.14
C LYS A 126 -25.75 22.62 21.02
N LYS A 127 -24.44 22.57 21.29
CA LYS A 127 -23.37 22.65 20.29
C LYS A 127 -22.59 21.34 20.33
N GLY A 128 -22.41 20.72 19.16
CA GLY A 128 -21.76 19.42 19.07
C GLY A 128 -20.90 19.27 17.83
N ARG A 129 -20.23 18.12 17.75
CA ARG A 129 -19.46 17.66 16.59
C ARG A 129 -19.62 16.16 16.45
N LEU A 130 -19.44 15.66 15.24
CA LEU A 130 -19.26 14.22 15.03
C LEU A 130 -17.79 13.84 15.23
N GLY A 131 -17.58 12.68 15.84
CA GLY A 131 -16.31 11.97 15.85
C GLY A 131 -16.26 10.88 14.77
N PRO A 132 -15.16 10.11 14.73
CA PRO A 132 -14.96 9.02 13.76
C PRO A 132 -16.12 8.02 13.76
N GLY A 133 -16.68 7.72 12.58
CA GLY A 133 -17.77 6.75 12.37
C GLY A 133 -19.13 7.14 12.97
N GLN A 134 -19.24 8.32 13.60
CA GLN A 134 -20.46 8.73 14.29
C GLN A 134 -21.54 9.20 13.31
N MET A 135 -22.80 9.07 13.73
CA MET A 135 -23.97 9.53 12.98
C MET A 135 -24.90 10.40 13.84
N LEU A 136 -25.59 11.36 13.23
CA LEU A 136 -26.70 12.11 13.82
C LEU A 136 -27.85 12.14 12.82
N LEU A 137 -29.08 12.00 13.30
CA LEU A 137 -30.25 11.86 12.44
C LEU A 137 -31.43 12.67 12.98
N LEU A 138 -32.16 13.33 12.09
CA LEU A 138 -33.39 14.06 12.36
C LEU A 138 -34.53 13.42 11.56
N ASP A 139 -35.56 12.92 12.24
CA ASP A 139 -36.85 12.60 11.61
C ASP A 139 -37.70 13.88 11.59
N THR A 140 -37.87 14.46 10.39
CA THR A 140 -38.60 15.72 10.25
C THR A 140 -40.11 15.58 10.51
N ALA A 141 -40.66 14.37 10.41
CA ALA A 141 -42.07 14.14 10.69
C ALA A 141 -42.38 14.15 12.19
N SER A 142 -41.46 13.62 13.02
CA SER A 142 -41.62 13.59 14.48
C SER A 142 -40.85 14.70 15.21
N GLY A 143 -39.95 15.43 14.52
CA GLY A 143 -39.03 16.39 15.11
C GLY A 143 -37.99 15.74 16.03
N THR A 144 -37.80 14.42 15.96
CA THR A 144 -36.92 13.69 16.87
C THR A 144 -35.49 13.67 16.34
N VAL A 145 -34.55 14.11 17.16
CA VAL A 145 -33.11 13.98 16.91
C VAL A 145 -32.60 12.71 17.59
N LEU A 146 -32.02 11.80 16.81
CA LEU A 146 -31.35 10.60 17.29
C LEU A 146 -29.84 10.81 17.22
N ASP A 147 -29.16 10.56 18.32
CA ASP A 147 -27.71 10.55 18.38
C ASP A 147 -27.13 9.20 17.93
N ASP A 148 -25.81 9.17 17.82
CA ASP A 148 -25.06 8.00 17.37
C ASP A 148 -25.43 6.74 18.18
N THR A 149 -25.48 6.87 19.51
CA THR A 149 -25.80 5.73 20.38
C THR A 149 -27.20 5.19 20.10
N ALA A 150 -28.19 6.07 20.00
CA ALA A 150 -29.56 5.67 19.71
C ALA A 150 -29.69 5.02 18.33
N ILE A 151 -29.02 5.57 17.30
CA ILE A 151 -29.02 5.03 15.94
C ILE A 151 -28.37 3.65 15.91
N LYS A 152 -27.13 3.53 16.38
CA LYS A 152 -26.37 2.28 16.32
C LYS A 152 -27.01 1.18 17.18
N ASN A 153 -27.55 1.52 18.36
CA ASN A 153 -28.29 0.56 19.17
C ASN A 153 -29.56 0.09 18.46
N LYS A 154 -30.31 1.00 17.82
CA LYS A 154 -31.49 0.61 17.04
C LYS A 154 -31.10 -0.35 15.92
N LEU A 155 -30.08 -0.02 15.12
CA LEU A 155 -29.58 -0.87 14.02
C LEU A 155 -29.11 -2.24 14.52
N ALA A 156 -28.29 -2.26 15.58
CA ALA A 156 -27.73 -3.48 16.15
C ALA A 156 -28.79 -4.45 16.73
N HIS A 157 -29.98 -3.94 17.08
CA HIS A 157 -31.08 -4.73 17.61
C HIS A 157 -32.25 -4.95 16.63
N GLN A 158 -32.10 -4.60 15.35
CA GLN A 158 -33.10 -4.90 14.32
C GLN A 158 -33.27 -6.41 14.07
N ALA A 159 -32.19 -7.17 14.30
CA ALA A 159 -32.16 -8.63 14.18
C ALA A 159 -31.17 -9.20 15.19
N ASP A 160 -31.23 -10.52 15.41
CA ASP A 160 -30.21 -11.24 16.18
C ASP A 160 -28.99 -11.54 15.30
N TYR A 161 -28.22 -10.50 14.98
CA TYR A 161 -27.02 -10.61 14.14
C TYR A 161 -25.98 -11.57 14.75
N GLY A 162 -25.90 -11.64 16.07
CA GLY A 162 -25.02 -12.58 16.76
C GLY A 162 -25.41 -14.04 16.48
N ASP A 163 -26.71 -14.36 16.48
CA ASP A 163 -27.19 -15.67 16.06
C ASP A 163 -26.97 -15.96 14.59
N TRP A 164 -27.20 -14.98 13.73
CA TRP A 164 -26.95 -15.13 12.30
C TRP A 164 -25.46 -15.37 12.03
N LEU A 165 -24.58 -14.62 12.66
CA LEU A 165 -23.13 -14.80 12.57
C LEU A 165 -22.70 -16.17 13.06
N ARG A 166 -23.24 -16.69 14.17
CA ARG A 166 -22.92 -18.05 14.64
C ARG A 166 -23.29 -19.13 13.62
N LYS A 167 -24.35 -18.91 12.84
CA LYS A 167 -24.82 -19.85 11.81
C LYS A 167 -23.96 -19.82 10.55
N ILE A 168 -23.42 -18.65 10.20
CA ILE A 168 -22.70 -18.46 8.93
C ILE A 168 -21.18 -18.40 9.11
N THR A 169 -20.67 -18.07 10.29
CA THR A 169 -19.23 -18.02 10.54
C THR A 169 -18.69 -19.41 10.79
N VAL A 170 -17.67 -19.78 10.02
CA VAL A 170 -16.98 -21.06 10.14
C VAL A 170 -15.57 -20.79 10.64
N PRO A 171 -15.27 -21.10 11.91
CA PRO A 171 -13.90 -21.02 12.37
C PRO A 171 -13.08 -22.10 11.66
N LEU A 172 -11.82 -21.78 11.35
CA LEU A 172 -10.86 -22.83 11.06
C LEU A 172 -10.78 -23.78 12.28
N PRO A 173 -10.74 -25.10 12.07
CA PRO A 173 -10.60 -26.04 13.17
C PRO A 173 -9.31 -25.74 13.96
N PRO A 174 -9.22 -26.13 15.25
CA PRO A 174 -7.97 -26.00 15.99
C PRO A 174 -6.82 -26.67 15.25
N GLN A 175 -5.77 -25.91 14.98
CA GLN A 175 -4.61 -26.41 14.23
C GLN A 175 -3.58 -27.03 15.17
N PRO A 176 -2.91 -28.12 14.76
CA PRO A 176 -1.74 -28.60 15.47
C PRO A 176 -0.62 -27.56 15.40
N ALA A 177 0.45 -27.75 16.18
CA ALA A 177 1.64 -26.93 16.05
C ALA A 177 2.20 -27.01 14.62
N ASP A 178 2.64 -25.87 14.09
CA ASP A 178 3.16 -25.79 12.73
C ASP A 178 4.37 -26.71 12.56
N ARG A 179 4.31 -27.55 11.51
CA ARG A 179 5.44 -28.30 11.00
C ARG A 179 5.85 -27.67 9.68
N PHE A 180 7.07 -27.13 9.65
CA PHE A 180 7.65 -26.55 8.45
C PHE A 180 8.39 -27.65 7.70
N ASP A 181 7.66 -28.36 6.85
CA ASP A 181 8.27 -29.37 5.99
C ASP A 181 9.18 -28.66 5.00
N LEU A 182 10.49 -28.83 5.19
CA LEU A 182 11.48 -28.29 4.27
C LEU A 182 11.36 -29.05 2.95
N PRO A 183 11.25 -28.36 1.81
CA PRO A 183 11.46 -28.98 0.50
C PRO A 183 12.76 -29.78 0.48
N PRO A 184 12.81 -30.92 -0.24
CA PRO A 184 14.03 -31.74 -0.34
C PRO A 184 15.27 -30.93 -0.78
N ASP A 185 15.07 -29.94 -1.65
CA ASP A 185 16.12 -28.99 -2.09
C ASP A 185 15.58 -27.55 -2.07
N VAL A 186 15.67 -26.92 -0.90
CA VAL A 186 15.24 -25.52 -0.70
C VAL A 186 15.96 -24.56 -1.63
N SER A 187 17.28 -24.74 -1.83
CA SER A 187 18.09 -23.85 -2.67
C SER A 187 17.66 -23.92 -4.14
N ARG A 188 17.27 -25.11 -4.62
CA ARG A 188 16.74 -25.29 -5.97
C ARG A 188 15.41 -24.59 -6.17
N GLN A 189 14.48 -24.76 -5.25
CA GLN A 189 13.21 -24.04 -5.33
C GLN A 189 13.42 -22.52 -5.26
N GLN A 190 14.27 -22.05 -4.33
CA GLN A 190 14.63 -20.64 -4.24
C GLN A 190 15.19 -20.10 -5.56
N THR A 191 16.09 -20.84 -6.21
CA THR A 191 16.64 -20.47 -7.53
C THR A 191 15.55 -20.41 -8.60
N ALA A 192 14.66 -21.41 -8.66
CA ALA A 192 13.58 -21.46 -9.64
C ALA A 192 12.58 -20.30 -9.47
N PHE A 193 12.29 -19.90 -8.24
CA PHE A 193 11.42 -18.76 -7.92
C PHE A 193 12.14 -17.40 -7.96
N GLY A 194 13.44 -17.35 -8.29
CA GLY A 194 14.20 -16.12 -8.47
C GLY A 194 14.67 -15.44 -7.18
N TYR A 195 14.79 -16.18 -6.08
CA TYR A 195 15.39 -15.67 -4.85
C TYR A 195 16.86 -15.32 -5.08
N THR A 196 17.29 -14.20 -4.49
CA THR A 196 18.70 -13.84 -4.46
C THR A 196 19.28 -14.04 -3.05
N ALA A 197 20.59 -14.34 -3.00
CA ALA A 197 21.33 -14.38 -1.74
C ALA A 197 21.32 -13.01 -1.03
N GLU A 198 21.18 -11.93 -1.80
CA GLU A 198 21.08 -10.57 -1.29
C GLU A 198 19.74 -10.33 -0.58
N GLU A 199 18.60 -10.63 -1.20
CA GLU A 199 17.28 -10.51 -0.56
C GLU A 199 17.18 -11.38 0.69
N LEU A 200 17.70 -12.61 0.64
CA LEU A 200 17.74 -13.47 1.82
C LEU A 200 18.48 -12.80 2.99
N THR A 201 19.53 -12.05 2.70
CA THR A 201 20.37 -11.40 3.72
C THR A 201 19.80 -10.06 4.18
N VAL A 202 19.32 -9.24 3.24
CA VAL A 202 18.90 -7.85 3.47
C VAL A 202 17.43 -7.75 3.87
N VAL A 203 16.58 -8.66 3.38
CA VAL A 203 15.12 -8.60 3.53
C VAL A 203 14.60 -9.72 4.43
N LEU A 204 14.72 -10.98 3.99
CA LEU A 204 14.08 -12.10 4.67
C LEU A 204 14.69 -12.35 6.06
N ARG A 205 16.03 -12.34 6.18
CA ARG A 205 16.71 -12.59 7.44
C ARG A 205 16.34 -11.57 8.53
N PRO A 206 16.35 -10.24 8.29
CA PRO A 206 15.86 -9.26 9.27
C PRO A 206 14.40 -9.50 9.68
N MET A 207 13.50 -9.74 8.72
CA MET A 207 12.09 -10.02 9.02
C MET A 207 11.92 -11.25 9.91
N ALA A 208 12.63 -12.34 9.60
CA ALA A 208 12.62 -13.55 10.41
C ALA A 208 13.28 -13.36 11.80
N ALA A 209 14.26 -12.47 11.92
CA ALA A 209 14.94 -12.20 13.18
C ALA A 209 14.13 -11.29 14.13
N THR A 210 13.54 -10.22 13.61
CA THR A 210 12.98 -9.13 14.44
C THR A 210 11.46 -9.00 14.35
N GLY A 211 10.84 -9.62 13.34
CA GLY A 211 9.42 -9.44 13.04
C GLY A 211 9.07 -8.03 12.56
N ALA A 212 10.03 -7.36 11.93
CA ALA A 212 9.88 -6.07 11.27
C ALA A 212 10.69 -6.04 9.96
N GLU A 213 10.22 -5.25 8.99
CA GLU A 213 10.95 -5.00 7.75
C GLU A 213 12.32 -4.35 8.02
N PRO A 214 13.32 -4.58 7.15
CA PRO A 214 14.58 -3.86 7.23
C PRO A 214 14.39 -2.36 6.95
N ILE A 215 15.19 -1.53 7.60
CA ILE A 215 15.29 -0.09 7.32
C ILE A 215 16.57 0.16 6.53
N GLY A 216 16.44 0.84 5.40
CA GLY A 216 17.55 1.29 4.55
C GLY A 216 17.77 2.81 4.58
N SER A 217 18.72 3.28 3.77
CA SER A 217 19.04 4.69 3.59
C SER A 217 19.58 4.95 2.18
N MET A 218 19.63 6.22 1.77
CA MET A 218 19.89 6.68 0.39
C MET A 218 18.71 6.38 -0.56
N GLY A 219 18.78 6.91 -1.78
CA GLY A 219 17.78 6.66 -2.82
C GLY A 219 18.04 5.36 -3.58
N ASP A 220 17.03 4.89 -4.32
CA ASP A 220 17.20 3.84 -5.33
C ASP A 220 17.83 4.48 -6.57
N ASP A 221 19.09 4.15 -6.80
CA ASP A 221 19.89 4.63 -7.93
C ASP A 221 20.17 3.51 -8.95
N THR A 222 19.43 2.40 -8.84
CA THR A 222 19.45 1.32 -9.82
C THR A 222 18.51 1.63 -11.00
N PRO A 223 18.70 0.99 -12.17
CA PRO A 223 17.76 1.11 -13.27
C PRO A 223 16.34 0.70 -12.87
N ILE A 224 15.34 1.36 -13.44
CA ILE A 224 13.95 0.86 -13.38
C ILE A 224 13.88 -0.55 -13.97
N ALA A 225 12.93 -1.37 -13.53
CA ALA A 225 12.92 -2.81 -13.79
C ALA A 225 13.04 -3.18 -15.29
N VAL A 226 12.39 -2.44 -16.19
CA VAL A 226 12.46 -2.64 -17.64
C VAL A 226 13.81 -2.28 -18.28
N LEU A 227 14.59 -1.39 -17.65
CA LEU A 227 15.94 -1.00 -18.09
C LEU A 227 17.04 -1.77 -17.33
N SER A 228 16.63 -2.67 -16.42
CA SER A 228 17.54 -3.49 -15.63
C SER A 228 18.28 -4.48 -16.53
N ARG A 229 19.60 -4.59 -16.33
CA ARG A 229 20.42 -5.59 -17.05
C ARG A 229 20.44 -6.94 -16.35
N VAL A 230 20.13 -6.93 -15.07
CA VAL A 230 19.91 -8.14 -14.29
C VAL A 230 18.41 -8.43 -14.26
N ASP A 231 18.09 -9.70 -14.15
CA ASP A 231 16.72 -10.12 -13.97
C ASP A 231 16.07 -9.44 -12.74
N ARG A 232 14.77 -9.14 -12.80
CA ARG A 232 14.00 -8.51 -11.71
C ARG A 232 12.71 -9.29 -11.44
N PRO A 233 12.24 -9.36 -10.18
CA PRO A 233 10.92 -9.89 -9.87
C PRO A 233 9.82 -9.13 -10.62
N LEU A 234 8.79 -9.82 -11.07
CA LEU A 234 7.63 -9.20 -11.73
C LEU A 234 6.99 -8.10 -10.87
N HIS A 235 7.04 -8.27 -9.54
CA HIS A 235 6.55 -7.29 -8.58
C HIS A 235 7.23 -5.90 -8.74
N HIS A 236 8.49 -5.83 -9.19
CA HIS A 236 9.24 -4.56 -9.30
C HIS A 236 8.72 -3.62 -10.40
N TYR A 237 7.93 -4.16 -11.34
CA TYR A 237 7.26 -3.40 -12.39
C TYR A 237 6.03 -2.64 -11.87
N PHE A 238 5.59 -2.92 -10.64
CA PHE A 238 4.48 -2.23 -10.01
C PHE A 238 4.99 -1.26 -8.95
N LYS A 239 4.59 0.00 -9.03
CA LYS A 239 4.88 1.02 -8.02
C LYS A 239 3.64 1.24 -7.17
N GLN A 240 3.80 1.20 -5.85
CA GLN A 240 2.72 1.49 -4.90
C GLN A 240 2.23 2.92 -5.15
N ARG A 241 0.92 3.07 -5.40
CA ARG A 241 0.29 4.40 -5.37
C ARG A 241 0.14 4.83 -3.91
N PHE A 242 0.11 6.13 -3.69
CA PHE A 242 -0.01 6.73 -2.37
C PHE A 242 -0.86 7.99 -2.46
N ALA A 243 -1.44 8.37 -1.33
CA ALA A 243 -2.26 9.55 -1.18
C ALA A 243 -1.38 10.80 -1.05
N GLN A 244 -1.75 11.87 -1.74
CA GLN A 244 -1.11 13.17 -1.61
C GLN A 244 -2.14 14.28 -1.83
N VAL A 245 -2.27 15.18 -0.85
CA VAL A 245 -3.17 16.34 -0.85
C VAL A 245 -4.66 16.00 -0.86
N THR A 246 -5.16 15.26 -1.86
CA THR A 246 -6.58 14.93 -2.05
C THR A 246 -7.17 14.19 -0.85
N ASN A 247 -6.38 13.31 -0.25
CA ASN A 247 -6.68 12.58 0.96
C ASN A 247 -5.37 12.32 1.74
N PRO A 248 -5.44 12.06 3.06
CA PRO A 248 -4.26 11.80 3.86
C PRO A 248 -3.91 10.31 3.92
N PRO A 249 -2.62 9.94 4.05
CA PRO A 249 -2.26 8.62 4.56
C PRO A 249 -2.62 8.47 6.04
N ILE A 250 -2.66 7.22 6.53
CA ILE A 250 -2.96 6.86 7.93
C ILE A 250 -1.67 6.50 8.67
N ASP A 251 -1.61 6.68 9.99
CA ASP A 251 -0.49 6.18 10.81
C ASP A 251 -0.72 4.70 11.22
N PRO A 252 -0.05 3.71 10.59
CA PRO A 252 -0.31 2.29 10.85
C PRO A 252 0.23 1.82 12.21
N LEU A 253 0.98 2.68 12.93
CA LEU A 253 1.55 2.38 14.24
C LEU A 253 0.65 2.94 15.35
N ARG A 254 0.24 4.21 15.22
CA ARG A 254 -0.49 4.96 16.25
C ARG A 254 -2.00 4.85 16.10
N GLU A 255 -2.50 4.73 14.87
CA GLU A 255 -3.93 4.69 14.53
C GLU A 255 -4.35 3.27 14.12
N LYS A 256 -3.58 2.25 14.53
CA LYS A 256 -3.82 0.84 14.21
C LYS A 256 -5.23 0.36 14.60
N SER A 257 -5.87 0.96 15.61
CA SER A 257 -7.24 0.63 16.01
C SER A 257 -8.27 0.92 14.91
N GLY A 258 -7.96 1.85 14.00
CA GLY A 258 -8.77 2.16 12.83
C GLY A 258 -8.47 1.29 11.61
N MET A 259 -7.62 0.25 11.72
CA MET A 259 -7.21 -0.59 10.59
C MET A 259 -7.47 -2.08 10.85
N SER A 260 -7.67 -2.86 9.78
CA SER A 260 -7.95 -4.29 9.87
C SER A 260 -7.34 -5.09 8.71
N LEU A 261 -6.76 -6.24 9.06
CA LEU A 261 -6.29 -7.27 8.13
C LEU A 261 -7.22 -8.49 8.08
N LYS A 262 -8.42 -8.38 8.64
CA LYS A 262 -9.39 -9.47 8.59
C LYS A 262 -9.78 -9.72 7.13
N VAL A 263 -9.93 -11.00 6.80
CA VAL A 263 -10.38 -11.45 5.47
C VAL A 263 -11.44 -12.52 5.66
N MET A 264 -12.34 -12.59 4.69
CA MET A 264 -13.48 -13.49 4.70
C MET A 264 -13.42 -14.32 3.43
N LEU A 265 -13.39 -15.65 3.60
CA LEU A 265 -13.30 -16.59 2.50
C LEU A 265 -14.64 -17.30 2.28
N GLY A 266 -14.99 -17.47 1.01
CA GLY A 266 -16.20 -18.15 0.57
C GLY A 266 -17.01 -17.30 -0.42
N ARG A 267 -18.22 -17.78 -0.71
CA ARG A 267 -19.17 -17.08 -1.59
C ARG A 267 -19.73 -15.84 -0.92
N ARG A 268 -19.70 -14.68 -1.56
CA ARG A 268 -20.48 -13.51 -1.16
C ARG A 268 -21.93 -13.63 -1.63
N GLU A 269 -22.87 -13.34 -0.74
CA GLU A 269 -24.31 -13.41 -1.03
C GLU A 269 -24.85 -12.11 -1.65
N ASN A 270 -26.12 -12.15 -2.04
CA ASN A 270 -26.82 -10.98 -2.55
C ASN A 270 -26.87 -9.85 -1.49
N ILE A 271 -26.21 -8.74 -1.80
CA ILE A 271 -26.14 -7.53 -0.96
C ILE A 271 -27.50 -6.88 -0.71
N LEU A 272 -28.52 -7.14 -1.51
CA LEU A 272 -29.85 -6.51 -1.43
C LEU A 272 -30.81 -7.17 -0.44
N LEU A 273 -30.45 -8.34 0.07
CA LEU A 273 -31.31 -9.10 0.97
C LEU A 273 -30.64 -9.19 2.35
N ASP A 274 -31.44 -9.29 3.41
CA ASP A 274 -30.99 -9.69 4.77
C ASP A 274 -31.49 -11.10 5.13
N GLY A 275 -30.91 -11.73 6.16
CA GLY A 275 -31.42 -12.98 6.72
C GLY A 275 -30.39 -13.92 7.33
N ALA A 276 -30.86 -14.88 8.12
CA ALA A 276 -30.06 -15.87 8.85
C ALA A 276 -29.43 -16.97 7.96
N HIS A 277 -29.99 -17.20 6.77
CA HIS A 277 -29.62 -18.30 5.88
C HIS A 277 -28.69 -17.80 4.75
N ARG A 278 -27.56 -17.19 5.11
CA ARG A 278 -26.54 -16.72 4.15
C ARG A 278 -25.51 -17.80 3.86
N ALA A 279 -24.72 -17.61 2.81
CA ALA A 279 -23.51 -18.40 2.59
C ALA A 279 -22.62 -18.28 3.82
N ALA A 280 -22.15 -19.43 4.27
CA ALA A 280 -21.17 -19.47 5.33
C ALA A 280 -19.85 -18.81 4.87
N GLN A 281 -19.14 -18.18 5.78
CA GLN A 281 -17.84 -17.53 5.57
C GLN A 281 -16.80 -18.08 6.54
N ILE A 282 -15.55 -18.23 6.08
CA ILE A 282 -14.41 -18.46 6.95
C ILE A 282 -13.78 -17.11 7.25
N VAL A 283 -13.64 -16.76 8.53
CA VAL A 283 -13.03 -15.50 8.95
C VAL A 283 -11.59 -15.74 9.37
N LEU A 284 -10.67 -15.01 8.75
CA LEU A 284 -9.24 -15.01 9.06
C LEU A 284 -8.85 -13.65 9.65
N ASP A 285 -7.93 -13.65 10.62
CA ASP A 285 -7.37 -12.41 11.21
C ASP A 285 -6.22 -11.79 10.39
N SER A 286 -5.90 -12.42 9.26
CA SER A 286 -4.77 -12.10 8.40
C SER A 286 -4.96 -12.78 7.06
N PRO A 287 -4.51 -12.19 5.95
CA PRO A 287 -4.44 -12.89 4.67
C PRO A 287 -3.31 -13.93 4.64
N ILE A 288 -2.39 -13.90 5.60
CA ILE A 288 -1.22 -14.79 5.61
C ILE A 288 -1.56 -16.09 6.32
N LEU A 289 -1.49 -17.19 5.60
CA LEU A 289 -1.77 -18.53 6.09
C LEU A 289 -0.48 -19.26 6.48
N ARG A 290 -0.49 -19.87 7.67
CA ARG A 290 0.53 -20.81 8.13
C ARG A 290 0.30 -22.19 7.52
N PRO A 291 1.30 -23.09 7.54
CA PRO A 291 1.18 -24.41 6.92
C PRO A 291 -0.04 -25.20 7.40
N THR A 292 -0.33 -25.16 8.70
CA THR A 292 -1.47 -25.89 9.26
C THR A 292 -2.80 -25.27 8.87
N GLU A 293 -2.92 -23.94 8.91
CA GLU A 293 -4.11 -23.20 8.45
C GLU A 293 -4.43 -23.47 6.97
N PHE A 294 -3.42 -23.48 6.11
CA PHE A 294 -3.61 -23.80 4.69
C PHE A 294 -4.11 -25.24 4.48
N ARG A 295 -3.51 -26.22 5.16
CA ARG A 295 -3.98 -27.62 5.13
C ARG A 295 -5.39 -27.77 5.67
N ALA A 296 -5.77 -26.98 6.66
CA ALA A 296 -7.11 -26.98 7.21
C ALA A 296 -8.13 -26.50 6.19
N LEU A 297 -7.81 -25.45 5.43
CA LEU A 297 -8.64 -24.97 4.33
C LEU A 297 -8.80 -26.04 3.25
N GLN A 298 -7.71 -26.70 2.85
CA GLN A 298 -7.74 -27.80 1.86
C GLN A 298 -8.66 -28.94 2.27
N ASN A 299 -8.61 -29.33 3.55
CA ASN A 299 -9.36 -30.48 4.06
C ASN A 299 -10.77 -30.11 4.53
N LEU A 300 -11.13 -28.82 4.53
CA LEU A 300 -12.39 -28.35 5.10
C LEU A 300 -13.60 -28.95 4.38
N CYS A 301 -13.48 -29.20 3.07
CA CYS A 301 -14.57 -29.79 2.28
C CYS A 301 -15.03 -31.17 2.79
N ALA A 302 -14.19 -31.91 3.51
CA ALA A 302 -14.53 -33.20 4.09
C ALA A 302 -15.59 -33.11 5.20
N THR A 303 -15.63 -32.00 5.94
CA THR A 303 -16.62 -31.74 6.99
C THR A 303 -17.64 -30.67 6.59
N ARG A 304 -17.31 -29.85 5.60
CA ARG A 304 -18.10 -28.72 5.11
C ARG A 304 -18.11 -28.67 3.58
N PRO A 305 -18.98 -29.45 2.92
CA PRO A 305 -19.06 -29.51 1.46
C PRO A 305 -19.35 -28.15 0.79
N ASP A 306 -19.97 -27.22 1.51
CA ASP A 306 -20.21 -25.84 1.09
C ASP A 306 -18.92 -25.01 0.91
N PHE A 307 -17.81 -25.46 1.48
CA PHE A 307 -16.46 -24.92 1.26
C PHE A 307 -15.61 -25.88 0.42
N HIS A 308 -16.20 -26.48 -0.61
CA HIS A 308 -15.43 -27.20 -1.60
C HIS A 308 -14.30 -26.30 -2.14
N SER A 309 -13.07 -26.81 -2.04
CA SER A 309 -11.87 -26.13 -2.52
C SER A 309 -11.26 -26.92 -3.67
N GLU A 310 -10.90 -26.24 -4.75
CA GLU A 310 -10.28 -26.84 -5.92
C GLU A 310 -8.85 -26.32 -6.05
N THR A 311 -7.88 -27.24 -6.10
CA THR A 311 -6.46 -26.87 -6.26
C THR A 311 -6.08 -26.84 -7.72
N LEU A 312 -5.74 -25.65 -8.22
CA LEU A 312 -5.34 -25.42 -9.59
C LEU A 312 -3.83 -25.18 -9.67
N SER A 313 -3.15 -25.95 -10.52
CA SER A 313 -1.71 -25.85 -10.70
C SER A 313 -1.34 -24.65 -11.58
N ALA A 314 -0.63 -23.68 -11.00
CA ALA A 314 -0.11 -22.49 -11.66
C ALA A 314 1.29 -22.79 -12.26
N THR A 315 1.35 -23.73 -13.19
CA THR A 315 2.60 -24.20 -13.81
C THR A 315 2.43 -24.43 -15.31
N PHE A 316 3.53 -24.56 -16.06
CA PHE A 316 3.51 -24.91 -17.48
C PHE A 316 4.71 -25.80 -17.88
N PRO A 317 4.57 -26.67 -18.90
CA PRO A 317 5.67 -27.51 -19.37
C PRO A 317 6.82 -26.69 -19.97
N VAL A 318 8.05 -27.01 -19.59
CA VAL A 318 9.27 -26.37 -20.10
C VAL A 318 9.43 -26.59 -21.61
N ALA A 319 9.00 -27.77 -22.10
CA ALA A 319 9.07 -28.14 -23.51
C ALA A 319 8.23 -27.24 -24.43
N GLU A 320 7.23 -26.53 -23.90
CA GLU A 320 6.39 -25.58 -24.67
C GLU A 320 7.09 -24.23 -24.90
N GLY A 321 8.27 -24.01 -24.33
CA GLY A 321 9.02 -22.77 -24.49
C GLY A 321 8.24 -21.55 -24.01
N ALA A 322 8.50 -20.39 -24.62
CA ALA A 322 7.89 -19.12 -24.20
C ALA A 322 6.35 -19.11 -24.35
N ASP A 323 5.81 -19.84 -25.33
CA ASP A 323 4.36 -19.96 -25.53
C ASP A 323 3.66 -20.72 -24.39
N GLY A 324 4.39 -21.59 -23.69
CA GLY A 324 3.87 -22.38 -22.57
C GLY A 324 3.28 -21.53 -21.45
N LEU A 325 3.84 -20.34 -21.18
CA LEU A 325 3.28 -19.42 -20.19
C LEU A 325 1.88 -18.94 -20.59
N ARG A 326 1.71 -18.53 -21.86
CA ARG A 326 0.41 -18.06 -22.38
C ARG A 326 -0.62 -19.18 -22.35
N ILE A 327 -0.25 -20.36 -22.83
CA ILE A 327 -1.11 -21.56 -22.85
C ILE A 327 -1.49 -21.97 -21.42
N GLY A 328 -0.52 -21.96 -20.50
CA GLY A 328 -0.72 -22.25 -19.09
C GLY A 328 -1.73 -21.31 -18.42
N LEU A 329 -1.65 -20.01 -18.70
CA LEU A 329 -2.62 -19.01 -18.21
C LEU A 329 -4.03 -19.24 -18.78
N GLU A 330 -4.15 -19.55 -20.07
CA GLU A 330 -5.44 -19.85 -20.71
C GLU A 330 -6.07 -21.12 -20.12
N ARG A 331 -5.27 -22.17 -19.90
CA ARG A 331 -5.71 -23.39 -19.23
C ARG A 331 -6.16 -23.09 -17.80
N LEU A 332 -5.36 -22.36 -17.03
CA LEU A 332 -5.64 -22.05 -15.63
C LEU A 332 -6.95 -21.26 -15.48
N THR A 333 -7.15 -20.23 -16.30
CA THR A 333 -8.37 -19.41 -16.28
C THR A 333 -9.61 -20.19 -16.70
N ALA A 334 -9.50 -21.09 -17.69
CA ALA A 334 -10.59 -21.99 -18.08
C ALA A 334 -10.95 -22.99 -16.98
N GLN A 335 -9.94 -23.57 -16.31
CA GLN A 335 -10.14 -24.49 -15.18
C GLN A 335 -10.80 -23.78 -13.99
N ALA A 336 -10.35 -22.57 -13.65
CA ALA A 336 -10.95 -21.75 -12.60
C ALA A 336 -12.43 -21.45 -12.90
N GLU A 337 -12.75 -21.04 -14.12
CA GLU A 337 -14.13 -20.81 -14.53
C GLU A 337 -14.97 -22.09 -14.42
N ALA A 338 -14.47 -23.23 -14.92
CA ALA A 338 -15.18 -24.50 -14.85
C ALA A 338 -15.43 -24.95 -13.41
N ALA A 339 -14.45 -24.83 -12.52
CA ALA A 339 -14.55 -25.18 -11.10
C ALA A 339 -15.62 -24.36 -10.36
N VAL A 340 -15.76 -23.07 -10.69
CA VAL A 340 -16.78 -22.21 -10.07
C VAL A 340 -18.16 -22.43 -10.69
N ARG A 341 -18.25 -22.82 -11.97
CA ARG A 341 -19.52 -23.11 -12.64
C ARG A 341 -20.11 -24.46 -12.26
N ALA A 342 -19.29 -25.43 -11.83
CA ALA A 342 -19.75 -26.76 -11.47
C ALA A 342 -20.91 -26.69 -10.46
N ALA A 343 -22.07 -27.25 -10.81
CA ALA A 343 -23.28 -27.08 -10.02
C ALA A 343 -23.21 -27.86 -8.69
N ASP A 344 -22.72 -29.10 -8.74
CA ASP A 344 -22.66 -30.00 -7.59
C ASP A 344 -21.36 -29.88 -6.79
N THR A 345 -20.29 -29.41 -7.43
CA THR A 345 -18.94 -29.27 -6.85
C THR A 345 -18.39 -27.86 -7.07
N ARG A 346 -19.22 -26.83 -6.85
CA ARG A 346 -18.77 -25.44 -6.98
C ARG A 346 -17.60 -25.18 -6.05
N ALA A 347 -16.47 -24.78 -6.60
CA ALA A 347 -15.35 -24.32 -5.80
C ALA A 347 -15.68 -22.97 -5.13
N ALA A 348 -16.04 -23.01 -3.85
CA ALA A 348 -16.17 -21.82 -3.02
C ALA A 348 -14.80 -21.19 -2.69
N ILE A 349 -13.74 -21.98 -2.84
CA ILE A 349 -12.35 -21.53 -2.71
C ILE A 349 -11.52 -22.14 -3.86
N LEU A 350 -10.88 -21.30 -4.65
CA LEU A 350 -9.84 -21.69 -5.60
C LEU A 350 -8.48 -21.58 -4.93
N LEU A 351 -7.75 -22.69 -4.91
CA LEU A 351 -6.38 -22.76 -4.39
C LEU A 351 -5.41 -22.73 -5.56
N LEU A 352 -4.81 -21.57 -5.87
CA LEU A 352 -3.79 -21.47 -6.91
C LEU A 352 -2.43 -21.86 -6.31
N SER A 353 -1.81 -22.93 -6.83
CA SER A 353 -0.54 -23.43 -6.30
C SER A 353 0.54 -23.53 -7.37
N ASP A 354 1.69 -22.89 -7.12
CA ASP A 354 2.91 -23.04 -7.93
C ASP A 354 3.89 -24.09 -7.38
N ARG A 355 3.48 -24.86 -6.35
CA ARG A 355 4.36 -25.81 -5.65
C ARG A 355 4.87 -26.95 -6.55
N ALA A 356 4.09 -27.36 -7.53
CA ALA A 356 4.35 -28.53 -8.39
C ALA A 356 5.36 -28.25 -9.52
N ILE A 357 6.51 -27.67 -9.17
CA ILE A 357 7.63 -27.46 -10.10
C ILE A 357 8.64 -28.60 -10.01
N ASP A 358 9.18 -29.00 -11.16
CA ASP A 358 10.19 -30.03 -11.30
C ASP A 358 11.07 -29.78 -12.53
N ALA A 359 11.86 -30.76 -12.98
CA ALA A 359 12.77 -30.59 -14.10
C ALA A 359 12.07 -30.36 -15.45
N ASP A 360 10.79 -30.73 -15.58
CA ASP A 360 10.02 -30.63 -16.83
C ASP A 360 8.92 -29.56 -16.76
N THR A 361 8.68 -29.01 -15.57
CA THR A 361 7.57 -28.11 -15.28
C THR A 361 8.06 -26.81 -14.62
N ALA A 362 7.78 -25.67 -15.25
CA ALA A 362 8.10 -24.33 -14.77
C ALA A 362 6.90 -23.65 -14.08
N PRO A 363 7.13 -22.73 -13.12
CA PRO A 363 6.04 -22.00 -12.49
C PRO A 363 5.49 -20.90 -13.40
N ILE A 364 4.17 -20.76 -13.47
CA ILE A 364 3.57 -19.51 -13.93
C ILE A 364 3.85 -18.47 -12.83
N PRO A 365 4.42 -17.28 -13.13
CA PRO A 365 4.57 -16.23 -12.13
C PRO A 365 3.24 -15.98 -11.42
N ILE A 366 3.20 -16.23 -10.12
CA ILE A 366 1.92 -16.36 -9.40
C ILE A 366 1.07 -15.08 -9.45
N LEU A 367 1.71 -13.92 -9.60
CA LEU A 367 1.03 -12.65 -9.79
C LEU A 367 0.24 -12.59 -11.12
N LEU A 368 0.79 -13.15 -12.20
CA LEU A 368 0.06 -13.28 -13.48
C LEU A 368 -1.11 -14.25 -13.34
N ALA A 369 -0.91 -15.36 -12.64
CA ALA A 369 -1.94 -16.37 -12.40
C ALA A 369 -3.14 -15.79 -11.63
N VAL A 370 -2.88 -15.12 -10.51
CA VAL A 370 -3.92 -14.47 -9.70
C VAL A 370 -4.66 -13.42 -10.52
N GLY A 371 -3.95 -12.50 -11.16
CA GLY A 371 -4.56 -11.43 -11.95
C GLY A 371 -5.41 -11.98 -13.10
N ALA A 372 -4.90 -12.94 -13.87
CA ALA A 372 -5.64 -13.56 -14.97
C ALA A 372 -6.93 -14.26 -14.50
N VAL A 373 -6.85 -15.04 -13.41
CA VAL A 373 -8.02 -15.72 -12.83
C VAL A 373 -9.02 -14.71 -12.27
N HIS A 374 -8.54 -13.72 -11.52
CA HIS A 374 -9.36 -12.66 -10.94
C HIS A 374 -10.18 -11.93 -12.00
N HIS A 375 -9.53 -11.38 -13.04
CA HIS A 375 -10.22 -10.65 -14.10
C HIS A 375 -11.08 -11.56 -14.99
N ARG A 376 -10.68 -12.81 -15.21
CA ARG A 376 -11.54 -13.77 -15.92
C ARG A 376 -12.86 -13.96 -15.16
N LEU A 377 -12.79 -14.22 -13.87
CA LEU A 377 -13.97 -14.45 -13.03
C LEU A 377 -14.84 -13.19 -12.93
N ILE A 378 -14.28 -11.99 -12.90
CA ILE A 378 -15.03 -10.72 -12.98
C ILE A 378 -15.78 -10.64 -14.31
N LYS A 379 -15.07 -10.79 -15.44
CA LYS A 379 -15.65 -10.71 -16.79
C LYS A 379 -16.78 -11.72 -17.01
N THR A 380 -16.73 -12.87 -16.33
CA THR A 380 -17.77 -13.91 -16.40
C THR A 380 -18.85 -13.83 -15.32
N GLY A 381 -18.79 -12.84 -14.41
CA GLY A 381 -19.76 -12.67 -13.31
C GLY A 381 -19.68 -13.74 -12.21
N LEU A 382 -18.51 -14.36 -12.02
CA LEU A 382 -18.28 -15.48 -11.09
C LEU A 382 -17.43 -15.10 -9.88
N ARG A 383 -16.76 -13.94 -9.88
CA ARG A 383 -15.77 -13.59 -8.84
C ARG A 383 -16.34 -13.54 -7.42
N SER A 384 -17.59 -13.14 -7.25
CA SER A 384 -18.27 -13.12 -5.93
C SER A 384 -18.62 -14.52 -5.42
N LEU A 385 -18.56 -15.56 -6.26
CA LEU A 385 -18.95 -16.93 -5.91
C LEU A 385 -17.82 -17.76 -5.31
N THR A 386 -16.59 -17.23 -5.30
CA THR A 386 -15.41 -17.96 -4.86
C THR A 386 -14.36 -17.02 -4.29
N SER A 387 -13.53 -17.54 -3.39
CA SER A 387 -12.30 -16.88 -2.95
C SER A 387 -11.08 -17.44 -3.69
N ILE A 388 -10.07 -16.61 -3.94
CA ILE A 388 -8.78 -16.97 -4.48
C ILE A 388 -7.76 -17.00 -3.33
N VAL A 389 -7.29 -18.19 -2.99
CA VAL A 389 -6.22 -18.41 -2.02
C VAL A 389 -4.99 -18.94 -2.74
N VAL A 390 -3.82 -18.43 -2.39
CA VAL A 390 -2.58 -18.68 -3.12
C VAL A 390 -1.62 -19.49 -2.26
N GLU A 391 -1.13 -20.61 -2.76
CA GLU A 391 0.07 -21.28 -2.24
C GLU A 391 1.24 -20.98 -3.16
N THR A 392 2.27 -20.29 -2.64
CA THR A 392 3.36 -19.83 -3.51
C THR A 392 4.75 -19.91 -2.92
N GLY A 393 5.69 -20.27 -3.78
CA GLY A 393 7.10 -20.19 -3.53
C GLY A 393 7.68 -18.78 -3.76
N ALA A 394 7.02 -17.87 -4.47
CA ALA A 394 7.61 -16.61 -4.92
C ALA A 394 7.56 -15.46 -3.88
N VAL A 395 6.62 -15.49 -2.94
CA VAL A 395 6.35 -14.37 -2.02
C VAL A 395 7.25 -14.42 -0.80
N HIS A 396 8.15 -13.46 -0.68
CA HIS A 396 9.07 -13.33 0.46
C HIS A 396 9.36 -11.88 0.89
N ASP A 397 8.75 -10.91 0.21
CA ASP A 397 8.80 -9.49 0.52
C ASP A 397 7.38 -8.95 0.73
N VAL A 398 7.25 -7.87 1.49
CA VAL A 398 5.96 -7.22 1.78
C VAL A 398 5.28 -6.72 0.51
N HIS A 399 6.03 -6.17 -0.44
CA HIS A 399 5.50 -5.71 -1.71
C HIS A 399 5.00 -6.86 -2.59
N HIS A 400 5.63 -8.04 -2.52
CA HIS A 400 5.17 -9.24 -3.23
C HIS A 400 3.80 -9.67 -2.70
N LEU A 401 3.61 -9.61 -1.37
CA LEU A 401 2.31 -9.90 -0.75
C LEU A 401 1.26 -8.84 -1.13
N ALA A 402 1.60 -7.56 -1.03
CA ALA A 402 0.66 -6.46 -1.29
C ALA A 402 0.19 -6.40 -2.75
N THR A 403 1.05 -6.77 -3.70
CA THR A 403 0.65 -6.86 -5.11
C THR A 403 -0.33 -8.01 -5.33
N LEU A 404 -0.09 -9.21 -4.79
CA LEU A 404 -1.05 -10.32 -4.94
C LEU A 404 -2.43 -10.00 -4.39
N ILE A 405 -2.48 -9.40 -3.20
CA ILE A 405 -3.76 -9.02 -2.58
C ILE A 405 -4.43 -7.91 -3.40
N GLY A 406 -3.67 -6.89 -3.82
CA GLY A 406 -4.20 -5.79 -4.63
C GLY A 406 -4.72 -6.22 -6.01
N TYR A 407 -4.32 -7.40 -6.50
CA TYR A 407 -4.84 -8.02 -7.73
C TYR A 407 -5.79 -9.21 -7.48
N GLY A 408 -6.25 -9.37 -6.24
CA GLY A 408 -7.46 -10.12 -5.93
C GLY A 408 -7.29 -11.47 -5.23
N ALA A 409 -6.09 -11.79 -4.70
CA ALA A 409 -5.94 -12.89 -3.75
C ALA A 409 -6.43 -12.47 -2.36
N GLU A 410 -7.37 -13.19 -1.75
CA GLU A 410 -7.81 -12.89 -0.38
C GLU A 410 -6.86 -13.46 0.68
N ALA A 411 -6.19 -14.58 0.40
CA ALA A 411 -5.21 -15.17 1.31
C ALA A 411 -4.01 -15.80 0.57
N VAL A 412 -2.86 -15.84 1.25
CA VAL A 412 -1.58 -16.30 0.72
C VAL A 412 -0.88 -17.17 1.76
N HIS A 413 -0.50 -18.38 1.34
CA HIS A 413 0.42 -19.27 2.03
C HIS A 413 1.81 -19.18 1.36
N PRO A 414 2.74 -18.34 1.87
CA PRO A 414 4.09 -18.19 1.31
C PRO A 414 5.01 -19.33 1.78
N TYR A 415 4.75 -20.55 1.31
CA TYR A 415 5.30 -21.78 1.87
C TYR A 415 6.85 -21.78 1.87
N LEU A 416 7.48 -21.31 0.78
CA LEU A 416 8.93 -21.35 0.62
C LEU A 416 9.62 -20.31 1.50
N ALA A 417 9.02 -19.12 1.67
CA ALA A 417 9.57 -18.09 2.54
C ALA A 417 9.51 -18.51 4.01
N LEU A 418 8.41 -19.13 4.45
CA LEU A 418 8.28 -19.68 5.80
C LEU A 418 9.28 -20.81 6.05
N ALA A 419 9.41 -21.75 5.10
CA ALA A 419 10.41 -22.81 5.16
C ALA A 419 11.85 -22.25 5.18
N THR A 420 12.11 -21.20 4.41
CA THR A 420 13.41 -20.52 4.38
C THR A 420 13.74 -19.85 5.71
N ALA A 421 12.78 -19.14 6.32
CA ALA A 421 12.96 -18.52 7.63
C ALA A 421 13.25 -19.57 8.72
N ALA A 422 12.48 -20.67 8.73
CA ALA A 422 12.70 -21.79 9.64
C ALA A 422 14.09 -22.42 9.43
N LYS A 423 14.52 -22.62 8.18
CA LYS A 423 15.85 -23.13 7.84
C LYS A 423 16.98 -22.20 8.32
N LEU A 424 16.84 -20.88 8.15
CA LEU A 424 17.84 -19.92 8.63
C LEU A 424 18.05 -20.01 10.15
N ALA A 425 16.99 -20.24 10.91
CA ALA A 425 17.07 -20.48 12.34
C ALA A 425 17.75 -21.82 12.66
N SER A 426 17.33 -22.92 12.01
CA SER A 426 17.92 -24.25 12.20
C SER A 426 19.41 -24.29 11.86
N ASP A 427 19.83 -23.54 10.85
CA ASP A 427 21.24 -23.39 10.44
C ASP A 427 22.05 -22.46 11.40
N GLY A 428 21.44 -21.95 12.48
CA GLY A 428 22.10 -21.07 13.46
C GLY A 428 22.36 -19.64 12.96
N LYS A 429 21.74 -19.21 11.86
CA LYS A 429 21.96 -17.87 11.27
C LYS A 429 21.15 -16.77 11.96
N LEU A 430 20.16 -17.14 12.78
CA LEU A 430 19.36 -16.24 13.60
C LEU A 430 19.71 -16.46 15.08
N LYS A 431 20.21 -15.42 15.76
CA LYS A 431 20.61 -15.52 17.17
C LYS A 431 19.37 -15.62 18.06
N GLN A 432 19.27 -16.65 18.90
CA GLN A 432 18.21 -16.82 19.90
C GLN A 432 16.77 -16.86 19.35
N VAL A 433 16.60 -17.29 18.10
CA VAL A 433 15.27 -17.44 17.47
C VAL A 433 15.08 -18.90 17.05
N SER A 434 14.03 -19.55 17.53
CA SER A 434 13.68 -20.92 17.10
C SER A 434 13.10 -20.92 15.68
N PRO A 435 13.09 -22.07 14.97
CA PRO A 435 12.49 -22.16 13.62
C PRO A 435 11.03 -21.72 13.57
N VAL A 436 10.23 -22.09 14.58
CA VAL A 436 8.83 -21.66 14.70
C VAL A 436 8.76 -20.14 14.92
N GLN A 437 9.57 -19.60 15.83
CA GLN A 437 9.58 -18.17 16.10
C GLN A 437 10.03 -17.35 14.88
N ALA A 438 10.96 -17.88 14.06
CA ALA A 438 11.42 -17.23 12.85
C ALA A 438 10.31 -17.10 11.80
N ALA A 439 9.50 -18.15 11.62
CA ALA A 439 8.33 -18.11 10.75
C ALA A 439 7.25 -17.16 11.28
N GLU A 440 6.97 -17.17 12.58
CA GLU A 440 6.03 -16.23 13.21
C GLU A 440 6.49 -14.77 13.09
N ASN A 441 7.79 -14.52 13.24
CA ASN A 441 8.38 -13.21 13.04
C ASN A 441 8.20 -12.76 11.59
N LEU A 442 8.47 -13.64 10.61
CA LEU A 442 8.23 -13.34 9.20
C LEU A 442 6.76 -12.97 8.94
N VAL A 443 5.80 -13.77 9.45
CA VAL A 443 4.36 -13.44 9.36
C VAL A 443 4.07 -12.08 9.99
N ARG A 444 4.60 -11.81 11.18
CA ARG A 444 4.43 -10.51 11.87
C ARG A 444 4.98 -9.34 11.06
N ALA A 445 6.15 -9.51 10.44
CA ALA A 445 6.76 -8.49 9.59
C ALA A 445 5.90 -8.20 8.36
N LEU A 446 5.43 -9.24 7.68
CA LEU A 446 4.55 -9.14 6.52
C LEU A 446 3.21 -8.46 6.88
N LYS A 447 2.59 -8.79 8.01
CA LYS A 447 1.36 -8.12 8.50
C LYS A 447 1.59 -6.62 8.73
N LYS A 448 2.68 -6.25 9.43
CA LYS A 448 3.00 -4.85 9.69
C LYS A 448 3.28 -4.08 8.39
N GLY A 449 4.01 -4.70 7.48
CA GLY A 449 4.31 -4.09 6.20
C GLY A 449 3.09 -3.92 5.31
N LEU A 450 2.14 -4.86 5.34
CA LEU A 450 0.89 -4.74 4.60
C LEU A 450 0.03 -3.58 5.11
N LEU A 451 -0.12 -3.46 6.44
CA LEU A 451 -0.77 -2.28 7.06
C LEU A 451 -0.09 -0.98 6.62
N LYS A 452 1.25 -0.95 6.61
CA LYS A 452 2.01 0.21 6.14
C LYS A 452 1.74 0.55 4.68
N ILE A 453 1.65 -0.44 3.78
CA ILE A 453 1.37 -0.18 2.36
C ILE A 453 -0.05 0.35 2.17
N MET A 454 -1.05 -0.26 2.81
CA MET A 454 -2.44 0.21 2.75
C MET A 454 -2.57 1.65 3.27
N SER A 455 -1.90 1.95 4.39
CA SER A 455 -1.97 3.27 5.02
C SER A 455 -1.41 4.39 4.15
N LYS A 456 -0.48 4.10 3.23
CA LYS A 456 0.04 5.10 2.27
C LYS A 456 -1.04 5.68 1.38
N ALA A 457 -2.06 4.89 1.05
CA ALA A 457 -3.19 5.32 0.24
C ALA A 457 -4.39 5.81 1.08
N GLY A 458 -4.25 5.82 2.41
CA GLY A 458 -5.34 6.14 3.33
C GLY A 458 -6.38 5.03 3.47
N ILE A 459 -6.02 3.77 3.16
CA ILE A 459 -6.93 2.62 3.26
C ILE A 459 -6.73 1.91 4.59
N SER A 460 -7.80 1.72 5.34
CA SER A 460 -7.82 1.08 6.65
C SER A 460 -8.12 -0.42 6.62
N THR A 461 -8.96 -0.89 5.70
CA THR A 461 -9.42 -2.28 5.63
C THR A 461 -8.80 -3.05 4.47
N LEU A 462 -8.33 -4.25 4.77
CA LEU A 462 -7.80 -5.15 3.75
C LEU A 462 -8.87 -5.55 2.73
N ASP A 463 -10.12 -5.64 3.18
CA ASP A 463 -11.25 -5.97 2.32
C ASP A 463 -11.42 -4.96 1.18
N SER A 464 -11.32 -3.67 1.48
CA SER A 464 -11.33 -2.58 0.49
C SER A 464 -10.06 -2.52 -0.36
N TYR A 465 -8.93 -3.02 0.15
CA TYR A 465 -7.66 -3.05 -0.58
C TYR A 465 -7.57 -4.22 -1.57
N CYS A 466 -8.25 -5.33 -1.28
CA CYS A 466 -8.23 -6.54 -2.10
C CYS A 466 -8.85 -6.27 -3.48
N GLY A 467 -8.07 -6.50 -4.55
CA GLY A 467 -8.52 -6.22 -5.92
C GLY A 467 -8.60 -4.74 -6.31
N ALA A 468 -8.26 -3.80 -5.43
CA ALA A 468 -8.37 -2.36 -5.71
C ALA A 468 -7.27 -1.81 -6.64
N GLN A 469 -6.23 -2.59 -6.94
CA GLN A 469 -5.13 -2.23 -7.86
C GLN A 469 -4.47 -0.88 -7.53
N ILE A 470 -4.07 -0.68 -6.27
CA ILE A 470 -3.39 0.55 -5.79
C ILE A 470 -1.92 0.60 -6.25
N PHE A 471 -1.72 0.44 -7.55
CA PHE A 471 -0.43 0.34 -8.21
C PHE A 471 -0.44 1.06 -9.56
N GLU A 472 0.74 1.48 -9.99
CA GLU A 472 1.02 1.88 -11.37
C GLU A 472 2.07 0.92 -11.96
N SER A 473 1.88 0.50 -13.20
CA SER A 473 2.85 -0.32 -13.91
C SER A 473 3.82 0.55 -14.72
N ILE A 474 5.11 0.25 -14.60
CA ILE A 474 6.16 0.87 -15.41
C ILE A 474 6.95 -0.23 -16.10
N GLY A 475 6.77 -0.33 -17.42
CA GLY A 475 7.57 -1.21 -18.28
C GLY A 475 7.00 -2.61 -18.54
N LEU A 476 5.69 -2.84 -18.31
CA LEU A 476 4.99 -4.03 -18.80
C LEU A 476 4.26 -3.71 -20.11
N GLY A 477 4.29 -4.65 -21.06
CA GLY A 477 3.53 -4.55 -22.30
C GLY A 477 2.02 -4.63 -22.08
N HIS A 478 1.26 -4.03 -23.00
CA HIS A 478 -0.20 -4.07 -22.98
C HIS A 478 -0.75 -5.50 -23.05
N ASP A 479 -0.03 -6.43 -23.71
CA ASP A 479 -0.39 -7.85 -23.75
C ASP A 479 -0.44 -8.51 -22.36
N VAL A 480 0.38 -8.03 -21.42
CA VAL A 480 0.39 -8.45 -20.02
C VAL A 480 -0.70 -7.72 -19.23
N ILE A 481 -0.78 -6.40 -19.36
CA ILE A 481 -1.75 -5.57 -18.62
C ILE A 481 -3.19 -5.95 -18.95
N ASP A 482 -3.55 -6.04 -20.23
CA ASP A 482 -4.92 -6.31 -20.66
C ASP A 482 -5.40 -7.71 -20.25
N ARG A 483 -4.47 -8.66 -20.15
CA ARG A 483 -4.75 -10.05 -19.81
C ARG A 483 -4.83 -10.29 -18.30
N CYS A 484 -3.90 -9.71 -17.54
CA CYS A 484 -3.70 -10.05 -16.14
C CYS A 484 -4.01 -8.91 -15.16
N PHE A 485 -4.04 -7.65 -15.59
CA PHE A 485 -4.09 -6.48 -14.69
C PHE A 485 -4.97 -5.37 -15.30
N SER A 486 -6.14 -5.74 -15.83
CA SER A 486 -7.01 -4.82 -16.56
C SER A 486 -7.39 -3.63 -15.66
N GLY A 487 -7.18 -2.40 -16.14
CA GLY A 487 -7.47 -1.17 -15.39
C GLY A 487 -6.27 -0.58 -14.63
N THR A 488 -5.13 -1.29 -14.56
CA THR A 488 -3.90 -0.71 -14.01
C THR A 488 -3.31 0.35 -14.96
N PRO A 489 -2.99 1.56 -14.48
CA PRO A 489 -2.27 2.56 -15.28
C PRO A 489 -0.92 2.02 -15.74
N ALA A 490 -0.65 2.07 -17.05
CA ALA A 490 0.57 1.56 -17.68
C ALA A 490 1.00 2.48 -18.83
N ASN A 491 1.45 3.69 -18.49
CA ASN A 491 1.79 4.73 -19.48
C ASN A 491 3.07 4.41 -20.26
N PHE A 492 3.95 3.60 -19.67
CA PHE A 492 5.19 3.15 -20.28
C PHE A 492 5.10 1.64 -20.51
N GLY A 493 4.78 1.27 -21.75
CA GLY A 493 4.82 -0.13 -22.20
C GLY A 493 6.23 -0.72 -22.10
N GLY A 494 6.34 -2.03 -22.25
CA GLY A 494 7.65 -2.68 -22.22
C GLY A 494 7.57 -4.19 -22.40
N VAL A 495 7.96 -4.92 -21.36
CA VAL A 495 8.19 -6.36 -21.41
C VAL A 495 6.91 -7.12 -21.75
N SER A 496 6.97 -7.92 -22.80
CA SER A 496 5.89 -8.81 -23.24
C SER A 496 5.78 -10.07 -22.39
N LEU A 497 4.65 -10.75 -22.49
CA LEU A 497 4.43 -12.04 -21.83
C LEU A 497 5.46 -13.09 -22.26
N ALA A 498 5.86 -13.10 -23.53
CA ALA A 498 6.88 -14.02 -24.05
C ALA A 498 8.26 -13.77 -23.44
N GLN A 499 8.64 -12.51 -23.23
CA GLN A 499 9.90 -12.16 -22.56
C GLN A 499 9.87 -12.56 -21.07
N LEU A 500 8.74 -12.35 -20.38
CA LEU A 500 8.57 -12.85 -19.02
C LEU A 500 8.68 -14.39 -18.95
N ALA A 501 8.14 -15.10 -19.94
CA ALA A 501 8.26 -16.55 -20.03
C ALA A 501 9.73 -16.99 -20.19
N GLU A 502 10.49 -16.32 -21.04
CA GLU A 502 11.92 -16.64 -21.22
C GLU A 502 12.73 -16.40 -19.93
N THR A 503 12.43 -15.33 -19.20
CA THR A 503 13.03 -15.09 -17.87
C THR A 503 12.74 -16.23 -16.89
N VAL A 504 11.50 -16.72 -16.85
CA VAL A 504 11.12 -17.86 -16.00
C VAL A 504 11.87 -19.13 -16.42
N LEU A 505 11.92 -19.42 -17.71
CA LEU A 505 12.62 -20.59 -18.25
C LEU A 505 14.12 -20.50 -17.99
N GLN A 506 14.73 -19.31 -18.06
CA GLN A 506 16.13 -19.12 -17.72
C GLN A 506 16.42 -19.41 -16.24
N ARG A 507 15.58 -18.94 -15.30
CA ARG A 507 15.68 -19.29 -13.87
C ARG A 507 15.52 -20.78 -13.64
N HIS A 508 14.54 -21.37 -14.31
CA HIS A 508 14.28 -22.81 -14.24
C HIS A 508 15.49 -23.62 -14.73
N ARG A 509 16.07 -23.27 -15.88
CA ARG A 509 17.31 -23.88 -16.41
C ARG A 509 18.48 -23.77 -15.42
N THR A 510 18.64 -22.63 -14.75
CA THR A 510 19.66 -22.46 -13.69
C THR A 510 19.39 -23.35 -12.48
N ALA A 511 18.12 -23.53 -12.08
CA ALA A 511 17.76 -24.35 -10.93
C ALA A 511 17.86 -25.86 -11.18
N PHE A 512 17.44 -26.32 -12.36
CA PHE A 512 17.35 -27.75 -12.71
C PHE A 512 18.48 -28.25 -13.61
N GLY A 513 19.33 -27.35 -14.12
CA GLY A 513 20.48 -27.70 -14.96
C GLY A 513 21.62 -28.40 -14.21
N ALA A 514 22.59 -28.90 -14.99
CA ALA A 514 23.71 -29.70 -14.51
C ALA A 514 24.66 -28.95 -13.53
N SER A 515 24.69 -27.62 -13.56
CA SER A 515 25.50 -26.80 -12.65
C SER A 515 24.99 -26.80 -11.20
N GLY A 516 23.76 -27.27 -10.97
CA GLY A 516 23.09 -27.18 -9.68
C GLY A 516 22.58 -25.77 -9.34
N PRO A 517 21.78 -25.65 -8.27
CA PRO A 517 21.12 -24.39 -7.93
C PRO A 517 22.10 -23.36 -7.38
N ARG A 518 21.95 -22.11 -7.82
CA ARG A 518 22.80 -21.00 -7.41
C ARG A 518 21.99 -19.74 -7.15
N LEU A 519 22.04 -19.26 -5.91
CA LEU A 519 21.48 -17.96 -5.57
C LEU A 519 22.48 -16.86 -5.95
N GLU A 520 22.07 -16.00 -6.86
CA GLU A 520 22.87 -14.86 -7.27
C GLU A 520 22.78 -13.74 -6.23
N SER A 521 23.69 -12.78 -6.31
CA SER A 521 23.62 -11.55 -5.53
C SER A 521 23.89 -10.42 -6.52
N PRO A 522 22.81 -9.93 -7.16
CA PRO A 522 22.88 -9.02 -8.28
C PRO A 522 23.30 -7.61 -7.87
N GLY A 523 23.21 -7.22 -6.60
CA GLY A 523 23.54 -5.88 -6.13
C GLY A 523 22.38 -4.92 -6.33
N TRP A 524 21.16 -5.28 -5.92
CA TRP A 524 20.00 -4.39 -6.03
C TRP A 524 19.96 -3.34 -4.92
N PHE A 525 20.41 -3.68 -3.71
CA PHE A 525 20.33 -2.79 -2.55
C PHE A 525 21.62 -2.00 -2.34
N LYS A 526 22.75 -2.56 -2.80
CA LYS A 526 24.08 -1.93 -2.69
C LYS A 526 24.94 -2.29 -3.88
N PHE A 527 25.73 -1.31 -4.32
CA PHE A 527 26.71 -1.49 -5.39
C PHE A 527 27.60 -2.71 -5.16
N LYS A 528 27.69 -3.54 -6.19
CA LYS A 528 28.58 -4.69 -6.24
C LYS A 528 29.31 -4.75 -7.57
N ARG A 529 30.59 -5.10 -7.54
CA ARG A 529 31.39 -5.25 -8.77
C ARG A 529 30.82 -6.40 -9.61
N GLY A 530 30.47 -6.10 -10.86
CA GLY A 530 29.89 -7.07 -11.79
C GLY A 530 28.40 -7.36 -11.54
N GLY A 531 27.75 -6.59 -10.66
CA GLY A 531 26.31 -6.63 -10.46
C GLY A 531 25.57 -5.57 -11.28
N GLU A 532 24.39 -5.24 -10.81
CA GLU A 532 23.52 -4.18 -11.30
C GLU A 532 24.22 -2.82 -11.29
N TYR A 533 23.82 -1.97 -12.23
CA TYR A 533 24.31 -0.61 -12.28
C TYR A 533 23.78 0.24 -11.11
N HIS A 534 24.63 1.11 -10.59
CA HIS A 534 24.27 2.15 -9.63
C HIS A 534 24.78 3.51 -10.12
N GLY A 535 23.88 4.49 -10.16
CA GLY A 535 24.23 5.88 -10.45
C GLY A 535 25.32 6.42 -9.53
N PHE A 536 25.27 6.06 -8.25
CA PHE A 536 26.27 6.38 -7.23
C PHE A 536 27.19 5.18 -6.96
N ASN A 537 28.12 4.95 -7.88
CA ASN A 537 29.16 3.93 -7.71
C ASN A 537 30.53 4.53 -7.32
N PRO A 538 31.48 3.71 -6.81
CA PRO A 538 32.77 4.20 -6.33
C PRO A 538 33.60 4.97 -7.37
N GLN A 539 33.49 4.65 -8.66
CA GLN A 539 34.25 5.35 -9.71
C GLN A 539 33.68 6.75 -9.96
N VAL A 540 32.35 6.86 -10.04
CA VAL A 540 31.64 8.13 -10.20
C VAL A 540 31.93 9.06 -9.01
N VAL A 541 31.77 8.56 -7.78
CA VAL A 541 32.00 9.35 -6.56
C VAL A 541 33.46 9.82 -6.46
N LYS A 542 34.44 8.92 -6.65
CA LYS A 542 35.87 9.29 -6.58
C LYS A 542 36.24 10.35 -7.62
N THR A 543 35.72 10.23 -8.84
CA THR A 543 36.02 11.18 -9.92
C THR A 543 35.39 12.54 -9.66
N LEU A 544 34.15 12.58 -9.17
CA LEU A 544 33.51 13.83 -8.76
C LEU A 544 34.30 14.54 -7.64
N HIS A 545 34.66 13.82 -6.59
CA HIS A 545 35.46 14.38 -5.49
C HIS A 545 36.83 14.88 -5.96
N ARG A 546 37.48 14.16 -6.89
CA ARG A 546 38.75 14.60 -7.49
C ARG A 546 38.56 15.89 -8.31
N ALA A 547 37.51 15.96 -9.12
CA ALA A 547 37.20 17.15 -9.92
C ALA A 547 36.97 18.39 -9.05
N VAL A 548 36.19 18.25 -7.97
CA VAL A 548 35.94 19.35 -7.02
C VAL A 548 37.20 19.71 -6.25
N LYS A 549 37.97 18.74 -5.76
CA LYS A 549 39.19 19.00 -4.96
C LYS A 549 40.30 19.68 -5.77
N ASN A 550 40.45 19.31 -7.04
CA ASN A 550 41.51 19.83 -7.91
C ASN A 550 41.07 21.06 -8.71
N GLU A 551 39.79 21.44 -8.66
CA GLU A 551 39.21 22.50 -9.49
C GLU A 551 39.51 22.31 -10.99
N SER A 552 39.50 21.05 -11.46
CA SER A 552 39.97 20.66 -12.80
C SER A 552 38.83 20.36 -13.77
N ALA A 553 38.74 21.16 -14.83
CA ALA A 553 37.78 20.94 -15.92
C ALA A 553 38.01 19.59 -16.63
N ALA A 554 39.26 19.12 -16.71
CA ALA A 554 39.58 17.82 -17.28
C ALA A 554 39.05 16.67 -16.41
N ASP A 555 39.21 16.78 -15.08
CA ASP A 555 38.64 15.81 -14.14
C ASP A 555 37.10 15.82 -14.18
N TYR A 556 36.48 17.00 -14.31
CA TYR A 556 35.02 17.11 -14.46
C TYR A 556 34.52 16.50 -15.78
N LYS A 557 35.22 16.71 -16.90
CA LYS A 557 34.91 16.04 -18.17
C LYS A 557 34.98 14.52 -18.05
N HIS A 558 35.95 13.99 -17.32
CA HIS A 558 36.04 12.55 -17.04
C HIS A 558 34.84 12.06 -16.20
N PHE A 559 34.47 12.79 -15.15
CA PHE A 559 33.24 12.50 -14.38
C PHE A 559 31.98 12.52 -15.25
N SER A 560 31.83 13.55 -16.10
CA SER A 560 30.68 13.68 -17.01
C SER A 560 30.63 12.52 -18.02
N ALA A 561 31.77 12.09 -18.55
CA ALA A 561 31.83 10.94 -19.46
C ALA A 561 31.43 9.62 -18.77
N LEU A 562 31.74 9.44 -17.48
CA LEU A 562 31.34 8.25 -16.72
C LEU A 562 29.84 8.19 -16.40
N THR A 563 29.18 9.33 -16.32
CA THR A 563 27.76 9.46 -15.97
C THR A 563 26.86 9.59 -17.18
N ARG A 564 27.39 10.03 -18.32
CA ARG A 564 26.65 10.18 -19.58
C ARG A 564 26.28 8.81 -20.16
N ARG A 565 24.98 8.57 -20.26
CA ARG A 565 24.35 7.34 -20.80
C ARG A 565 23.37 7.60 -21.94
N GLN A 566 23.30 8.85 -22.40
CA GLN A 566 22.37 9.27 -23.45
C GLN A 566 22.56 8.48 -24.73
N ASN A 567 21.45 8.00 -25.29
CA ASN A 567 21.36 7.30 -26.58
C ASN A 567 22.16 6.00 -26.67
N ASP A 568 22.46 5.39 -25.53
CA ASP A 568 23.05 4.06 -25.46
C ASP A 568 22.04 3.12 -24.80
N ALA A 569 21.35 2.34 -25.64
CA ALA A 569 20.33 1.40 -25.21
C ALA A 569 20.88 0.35 -24.24
N ASP A 570 22.17 0.00 -24.37
CA ASP A 570 22.78 -0.94 -23.45
C ASP A 570 22.98 -0.29 -22.08
N THR A 571 23.41 0.98 -22.01
CA THR A 571 23.74 1.66 -20.74
C THR A 571 22.61 2.51 -20.14
N ALA A 572 21.44 2.59 -20.74
CA ALA A 572 20.31 3.32 -20.17
C ALA A 572 19.93 2.80 -18.76
N ALA A 573 19.67 3.73 -17.83
CA ALA A 573 19.24 3.41 -16.47
C ALA A 573 17.92 4.12 -16.10
N THR A 574 17.68 5.29 -16.69
CA THR A 574 16.48 6.10 -16.50
C THR A 574 15.81 6.38 -17.84
N PRO A 575 14.51 6.73 -17.87
CA PRO A 575 13.84 7.12 -19.11
C PRO A 575 14.51 8.28 -19.85
N ILE A 576 15.18 9.19 -19.12
CA ILE A 576 15.88 10.34 -19.71
C ILE A 576 17.09 9.90 -20.54
N ASP A 577 17.70 8.75 -20.25
CA ASP A 577 18.86 8.24 -21.01
C ASP A 577 18.47 7.84 -22.45
N GLY A 578 17.19 7.53 -22.68
CA GLY A 578 16.65 7.23 -24.01
C GLY A 578 16.27 8.46 -24.83
N LEU A 579 16.43 9.68 -24.30
CA LEU A 579 16.05 10.92 -24.97
C LEU A 579 17.27 11.59 -25.63
N SER A 580 17.10 12.02 -26.89
CA SER A 580 18.04 12.89 -27.59
C SER A 580 17.46 14.30 -27.72
N ILE A 581 18.30 15.32 -27.47
CA ILE A 581 17.93 16.71 -27.72
C ILE A 581 18.23 17.01 -29.18
N GLN A 582 17.18 17.29 -29.96
CA GLN A 582 17.30 17.79 -31.33
C GLN A 582 16.89 19.26 -31.35
N SER A 583 17.63 20.06 -32.10
CA SER A 583 17.40 21.50 -32.25
C SER A 583 17.45 21.86 -33.73
N ASP A 584 16.45 22.62 -34.19
CA ASP A 584 16.41 23.26 -35.51
C ASP A 584 17.15 24.61 -35.54
N ARG A 585 17.60 25.08 -34.36
CA ARG A 585 18.37 26.32 -34.20
C ARG A 585 19.86 26.08 -34.46
N GLN A 586 20.51 27.06 -35.08
CA GLN A 586 21.96 27.09 -35.21
C GLN A 586 22.64 27.20 -33.83
N PRO A 587 23.73 26.46 -33.58
CA PRO A 587 24.53 26.64 -32.37
C PRO A 587 25.03 28.09 -32.26
N ILE A 588 24.96 28.64 -31.06
CA ILE A 588 25.47 29.98 -30.73
C ILE A 588 26.81 29.89 -30.00
N SER A 589 27.52 31.02 -29.85
CA SER A 589 28.70 31.07 -28.98
C SER A 589 28.31 30.84 -27.52
N ILE A 590 29.18 30.20 -26.74
CA ILE A 590 28.97 30.04 -25.28
C ILE A 590 28.88 31.40 -24.57
N ASP A 591 29.52 32.44 -25.13
CA ASP A 591 29.48 33.80 -24.60
C ASP A 591 28.11 34.48 -24.77
N GLU A 592 27.27 33.95 -25.65
CA GLU A 592 25.88 34.40 -25.86
C GLU A 592 24.89 33.68 -24.92
N VAL A 593 25.34 32.63 -24.22
CA VAL A 593 24.53 31.91 -23.23
C VAL A 593 24.44 32.73 -21.95
N GLU A 594 23.33 32.60 -21.22
CA GLU A 594 23.16 33.27 -19.93
C GLU A 594 24.33 32.98 -18.97
N PRO A 595 24.82 33.98 -18.20
CA PRO A 595 25.95 33.79 -17.30
C PRO A 595 25.71 32.70 -16.25
N VAL A 596 26.77 31.99 -15.85
CA VAL A 596 26.71 30.94 -14.82
C VAL A 596 26.06 31.43 -13.52
N SER A 597 26.28 32.69 -13.14
CA SER A 597 25.66 33.29 -11.96
C SER A 597 24.13 33.31 -12.00
N GLU A 598 23.52 33.43 -13.19
CA GLU A 598 22.06 33.39 -13.35
C GLU A 598 21.53 31.95 -13.37
N ILE A 599 22.30 31.01 -13.94
CA ILE A 599 21.97 29.58 -13.92
C ILE A 599 21.96 29.05 -12.48
N LEU A 600 22.99 29.38 -11.70
CA LEU A 600 23.15 28.90 -10.31
C LEU A 600 22.04 29.37 -9.37
N ARG A 601 21.37 30.50 -9.67
CA ARG A 601 20.19 30.96 -8.91
C ARG A 601 19.02 29.98 -9.01
N ARG A 602 18.96 29.17 -10.06
CA ARG A 602 17.92 28.15 -10.26
C ARG A 602 18.24 26.85 -9.50
N PHE A 603 19.46 26.72 -8.96
CA PHE A 603 19.84 25.52 -8.23
C PHE A 603 19.44 25.64 -6.77
N SER A 604 18.90 24.56 -6.25
CA SER A 604 18.67 24.39 -4.81
C SER A 604 19.27 23.08 -4.33
N THR A 605 19.77 23.05 -3.10
CA THR A 605 20.16 21.78 -2.47
C THR A 605 18.91 21.05 -2.00
N ALA A 606 18.93 19.72 -2.07
CA ALA A 606 17.86 18.89 -1.52
C ALA A 606 17.58 19.21 -0.05
N ALA A 607 16.33 19.02 0.36
CA ALA A 607 15.90 19.17 1.75
C ALA A 607 16.41 17.99 2.59
N ILE A 608 17.49 18.18 3.34
CA ILE A 608 18.10 17.14 4.18
C ILE A 608 18.16 17.65 5.62
N SER A 609 17.45 17.00 6.53
CA SER A 609 17.30 17.51 7.89
C SER A 609 18.60 17.51 8.69
N HIS A 610 18.77 18.54 9.51
CA HIS A 610 19.73 18.49 10.61
C HIS A 610 19.37 17.34 11.56
N GLY A 611 20.33 16.44 11.78
CA GLY A 611 20.13 15.14 12.44
C GLY A 611 20.16 13.96 11.46
N ALA A 612 19.69 14.12 10.21
CA ALA A 612 19.98 13.15 9.15
C ALA A 612 21.44 13.28 8.69
N ILE A 613 21.89 14.52 8.49
CA ILE A 613 23.30 14.90 8.28
C ILE A 613 23.83 15.67 9.49
N SER A 614 25.15 15.86 9.55
CA SER A 614 25.80 16.60 10.64
C SER A 614 25.57 18.11 10.53
N ALA A 615 25.81 18.83 11.64
CA ALA A 615 25.73 20.29 11.70
C ALA A 615 26.65 20.94 10.65
N GLU A 616 27.85 20.40 10.49
CA GLU A 616 28.88 20.89 9.58
C GLU A 616 28.44 20.72 8.13
N ALA A 617 27.93 19.54 7.77
CA ALA A 617 27.43 19.28 6.42
C ALA A 617 26.24 20.20 6.09
N HIS A 618 25.27 20.31 7.00
CA HIS A 618 24.10 21.15 6.82
C HIS A 618 24.47 22.64 6.67
N ARG A 619 25.38 23.12 7.53
CA ARG A 619 25.88 24.51 7.50
C ARG A 619 26.68 24.80 6.23
N THR A 620 27.51 23.86 5.80
CA THR A 620 28.33 23.98 4.59
C THR A 620 27.45 24.16 3.35
N LEU A 621 26.36 23.37 3.23
CA LEU A 621 25.41 23.51 2.13
C LEU A 621 24.75 24.89 2.11
N ALA A 622 24.31 25.39 3.27
CA ALA A 622 23.69 26.70 3.37
C ALA A 622 24.64 27.84 2.97
N ILE A 623 25.86 27.83 3.51
CA ILE A 623 26.88 28.84 3.18
C ILE A 623 27.22 28.79 1.69
N ALA A 624 27.40 27.60 1.12
CA ALA A 624 27.71 27.44 -0.30
C ALA A 624 26.60 28.04 -1.18
N MET A 625 25.34 27.65 -0.96
CA MET A 625 24.23 28.15 -1.78
C MET A 625 24.00 29.65 -1.64
N ASN A 626 24.11 30.19 -0.42
CA ASN A 626 23.98 31.63 -0.19
C ASN A 626 25.08 32.43 -0.91
N ARG A 627 26.32 31.91 -0.94
CA ARG A 627 27.43 32.54 -1.69
C ARG A 627 27.26 32.44 -3.20
N LEU A 628 26.67 31.34 -3.69
CA LEU A 628 26.40 31.13 -5.12
C LEU A 628 25.13 31.86 -5.61
N GLY A 629 24.33 32.42 -4.70
CA GLY A 629 23.06 33.05 -5.01
C GLY A 629 21.90 32.09 -5.28
N GLY A 630 22.12 30.78 -5.10
CA GLY A 630 21.06 29.78 -5.11
C GLY A 630 20.42 29.61 -3.73
N MET A 631 19.72 28.50 -3.50
CA MET A 631 18.99 28.28 -2.24
C MET A 631 19.32 26.95 -1.57
N SER A 632 19.53 26.97 -0.26
CA SER A 632 19.55 25.73 0.54
C SER A 632 18.24 25.54 1.29
N ASN A 633 17.95 24.30 1.66
CA ASN A 633 16.72 23.91 2.35
C ASN A 633 17.05 23.25 3.70
N SER A 634 16.38 23.69 4.77
CA SER A 634 16.60 23.20 6.14
C SER A 634 16.19 21.74 6.38
N GLY A 635 15.34 21.18 5.51
CA GLY A 635 14.68 19.91 5.74
C GLY A 635 13.76 19.92 6.97
N GLU A 636 13.27 18.74 7.33
CA GLU A 636 12.23 18.52 8.36
C GLU A 636 12.72 18.61 9.83
N GLY A 637 13.95 19.08 10.05
CA GLY A 637 14.65 18.94 11.34
C GLY A 637 14.64 20.16 12.24
N GLY A 638 14.05 21.27 11.80
CA GLY A 638 14.28 22.59 12.38
C GLY A 638 15.64 23.18 11.97
N GLU A 639 15.91 24.39 12.41
CA GLU A 639 17.19 25.07 12.19
C GLU A 639 17.55 25.91 13.42
N ASP A 640 18.83 25.89 13.80
CA ASP A 640 19.34 26.66 14.94
C ASP A 640 19.12 28.17 14.73
N PRO A 641 18.40 28.85 15.65
CA PRO A 641 18.17 30.29 15.58
C PRO A 641 19.42 31.14 15.50
N ALA A 642 20.57 30.66 16.00
CA ALA A 642 21.84 31.36 15.88
C ALA A 642 22.30 31.55 14.43
N ARG A 643 21.73 30.79 13.49
CA ARG A 643 22.01 30.91 12.05
C ARG A 643 21.15 31.96 11.36
N PHE A 644 20.03 32.38 11.94
CA PHE A 644 19.10 33.30 11.29
C PHE A 644 19.78 34.64 11.00
N GLY A 645 19.60 35.16 9.78
CA GLY A 645 20.26 36.40 9.33
C GLY A 645 21.76 36.28 9.03
N THR A 646 22.37 35.10 9.19
CA THR A 646 23.78 34.84 8.84
C THR A 646 23.91 34.19 7.47
N GLU A 647 25.14 34.09 6.93
CA GLU A 647 25.42 33.32 5.70
C GLU A 647 25.12 31.82 5.84
N ALA A 648 24.96 31.32 7.06
CA ALA A 648 24.60 29.93 7.34
C ALA A 648 23.07 29.69 7.40
N ASN A 649 22.23 30.71 7.23
CA ASN A 649 20.77 30.57 7.24
C ASN A 649 20.29 29.81 5.99
N SER A 650 19.45 28.79 6.13
CA SER A 650 18.85 28.17 4.94
C SER A 650 17.78 29.08 4.33
N ALA A 651 17.85 29.34 3.03
CA ALA A 651 16.89 30.21 2.36
C ALA A 651 15.48 29.61 2.31
N ILE A 652 15.37 28.29 2.12
CA ILE A 652 14.11 27.54 2.15
C ILE A 652 13.96 26.90 3.52
N LYS A 653 12.78 27.07 4.14
CA LYS A 653 12.42 26.43 5.39
C LYS A 653 11.29 25.43 5.16
N GLN A 654 11.50 24.19 5.57
CA GLN A 654 10.50 23.14 5.37
C GLN A 654 9.50 23.09 6.52
N VAL A 655 8.23 22.86 6.20
CA VAL A 655 7.13 22.54 7.11
C VAL A 655 6.66 21.13 6.74
N ALA A 656 6.94 20.16 7.62
CA ALA A 656 6.61 18.74 7.43
C ALA A 656 5.69 18.24 8.56
N SER A 657 5.11 17.04 8.41
CA SER A 657 4.09 16.48 9.31
C SER A 657 4.41 16.55 10.81
N GLY A 658 5.66 16.29 11.20
CA GLY A 658 6.10 16.34 12.60
C GLY A 658 6.25 17.74 13.21
N ARG A 659 6.20 18.80 12.39
CA ARG A 659 6.38 20.22 12.78
C ARG A 659 7.64 20.49 13.63
N PHE A 660 8.66 19.65 13.50
CA PHE A 660 9.89 19.79 14.28
C PHE A 660 10.59 21.12 14.00
N GLY A 661 10.84 21.88 15.07
CA GLY A 661 11.53 23.18 15.01
C GLY A 661 10.77 24.27 14.24
N VAL A 662 9.49 24.06 13.90
CA VAL A 662 8.65 25.07 13.25
C VAL A 662 8.20 26.07 14.31
N THR A 663 8.78 27.26 14.27
CA THR A 663 8.51 28.37 15.19
C THR A 663 8.26 29.66 14.39
N PRO A 664 7.62 30.71 14.98
CA PRO A 664 7.46 31.98 14.28
C PRO A 664 8.78 32.56 13.76
N ALA A 665 9.84 32.53 14.58
CA ALA A 665 11.17 33.00 14.17
C ALA A 665 11.77 32.17 13.02
N TYR A 666 11.59 30.85 13.04
CA TYR A 666 12.02 29.96 11.95
C TYR A 666 11.31 30.29 10.63
N LEU A 667 9.99 30.48 10.66
CA LEU A 667 9.19 30.82 9.47
C LEU A 667 9.59 32.20 8.93
N MET A 668 9.75 33.20 9.81
CA MET A 668 10.16 34.56 9.43
C MET A 668 11.61 34.64 8.92
N ALA A 669 12.45 33.65 9.20
CA ALA A 669 13.83 33.57 8.71
C ALA A 669 13.94 32.94 7.30
N ALA A 670 12.82 32.55 6.69
CA ALA A 670 12.75 31.96 5.36
C ALA A 670 12.62 33.03 4.26
N LYS A 671 13.15 32.72 3.07
CA LYS A 671 12.73 33.37 1.82
C LYS A 671 11.61 32.60 1.14
N GLU A 672 11.58 31.28 1.33
CA GLU A 672 10.56 30.38 0.80
C GLU A 672 10.18 29.35 1.88
N LEU A 673 8.88 29.08 1.99
CA LEU A 673 8.35 28.01 2.83
C LEU A 673 7.98 26.83 1.96
N GLN A 674 8.51 25.65 2.29
CA GLN A 674 8.19 24.41 1.58
C GLN A 674 7.29 23.53 2.45
N ILE A 675 6.04 23.35 2.04
CA ILE A 675 5.14 22.35 2.63
C ILE A 675 5.51 20.99 2.04
N LYS A 676 6.06 20.09 2.87
CA LYS A 676 6.53 18.78 2.42
C LYS A 676 5.45 17.71 2.59
N MET A 677 4.67 17.49 1.54
CA MET A 677 3.67 16.42 1.52
C MET A 677 4.29 15.02 1.52
N ALA A 678 5.33 14.80 0.72
CA ALA A 678 5.97 13.49 0.57
C ALA A 678 7.43 13.61 0.11
N GLN A 679 8.15 12.48 0.09
CA GLN A 679 9.48 12.36 -0.53
C GLN A 679 9.60 11.06 -1.33
N GLY A 680 10.32 11.09 -2.44
CA GLY A 680 10.40 9.95 -3.37
C GLY A 680 10.95 8.64 -2.78
N SER A 681 11.79 8.70 -1.74
CA SER A 681 12.35 7.49 -1.12
C SER A 681 11.36 6.71 -0.23
N LYS A 682 10.25 7.35 0.18
CA LYS A 682 9.23 6.77 1.06
C LYS A 682 7.93 7.58 0.98
N PRO A 683 7.26 7.59 -0.18
CA PRO A 683 6.02 8.33 -0.32
C PRO A 683 4.91 7.68 0.52
N GLY A 684 3.99 8.51 1.04
CA GLY A 684 2.92 8.08 1.95
C GLY A 684 3.38 7.71 3.37
N GLU A 685 4.63 8.03 3.75
CA GLU A 685 5.20 7.78 5.08
C GLU A 685 5.85 9.05 5.67
N GLY A 686 6.03 9.07 6.99
CA GLY A 686 6.67 10.19 7.70
C GLY A 686 8.21 10.17 7.72
N GLY A 687 8.81 11.28 8.16
CA GLY A 687 10.24 11.40 8.46
C GLY A 687 10.71 10.45 9.57
N HIS A 688 11.91 9.87 9.44
CA HIS A 688 12.46 8.89 10.40
C HIS A 688 13.83 9.34 10.89
N LEU A 689 14.01 9.46 12.20
CA LEU A 689 15.31 9.69 12.82
C LEU A 689 15.54 8.68 13.95
N PRO A 690 16.52 7.77 13.83
CA PRO A 690 16.84 6.82 14.88
C PRO A 690 17.20 7.50 16.21
N GLY A 691 16.79 6.92 17.34
CA GLY A 691 16.96 7.54 18.66
C GLY A 691 18.40 7.88 19.03
N HIS A 692 19.37 7.04 18.63
CA HIS A 692 20.79 7.30 18.89
C HIS A 692 21.34 8.53 18.14
N LYS A 693 20.64 9.05 17.13
CA LYS A 693 20.96 10.31 16.43
C LYS A 693 20.23 11.52 17.02
N VAL A 694 19.29 11.30 17.94
CA VAL A 694 18.57 12.36 18.65
C VAL A 694 19.42 12.79 19.85
N THR A 695 20.50 13.51 19.54
CA THR A 695 21.39 14.11 20.53
C THR A 695 20.67 15.17 21.35
N ALA A 696 21.28 15.66 22.44
CA ALA A 696 20.70 16.76 23.22
C ALA A 696 20.44 18.03 22.38
N GLU A 697 21.35 18.33 21.44
CA GLU A 697 21.19 19.43 20.49
C GLU A 697 19.98 19.22 19.57
N ILE A 698 19.88 18.06 18.94
CA ILE A 698 18.75 17.73 18.05
C ILE A 698 17.43 17.73 18.82
N ALA A 699 17.42 17.17 20.03
CA ALA A 699 16.25 17.16 20.90
C ALA A 699 15.81 18.58 21.28
N ALA A 700 16.75 19.47 21.60
CA ALA A 700 16.44 20.87 21.90
C ALA A 700 15.85 21.59 20.69
N LEU A 701 16.44 21.42 19.50
CA LEU A 701 15.95 22.03 18.25
C LEU A 701 14.56 21.55 17.85
N ARG A 702 14.26 20.27 18.12
CA ARG A 702 12.98 19.65 17.75
C ARG A 702 11.93 19.68 18.86
N HIS A 703 12.26 20.25 20.02
CA HIS A 703 11.45 20.17 21.24
C HIS A 703 11.04 18.73 21.59
N SER A 704 11.99 17.80 21.46
CA SER A 704 11.80 16.37 21.69
C SER A 704 12.67 15.84 22.82
N THR A 705 12.58 14.54 23.11
CA THR A 705 13.37 13.88 24.16
C THR A 705 14.68 13.31 23.60
N PRO A 706 15.84 13.57 24.22
CA PRO A 706 17.11 12.96 23.82
C PRO A 706 17.06 11.42 23.83
N GLY A 707 17.68 10.78 22.82
CA GLY A 707 17.75 9.32 22.71
C GLY A 707 16.48 8.62 22.21
N VAL A 708 15.35 9.33 22.10
CA VAL A 708 14.07 8.76 21.65
C VAL A 708 13.94 8.88 20.14
N GLY A 709 13.64 7.77 19.45
CA GLY A 709 13.45 7.78 18.00
C GLY A 709 12.27 8.65 17.56
N LEU A 710 12.47 9.44 16.50
CA LEU A 710 11.43 10.31 15.95
C LEU A 710 10.90 9.72 14.65
N ILE A 711 9.68 9.21 14.68
CA ILE A 711 8.91 8.81 13.50
C ILE A 711 7.79 9.84 13.36
N SER A 712 7.85 10.69 12.34
CA SER A 712 6.80 11.67 12.09
C SER A 712 5.51 10.96 11.68
N PRO A 713 4.33 11.54 11.94
CA PRO A 713 3.09 11.04 11.34
C PRO A 713 3.23 10.99 9.81
N PRO A 714 2.64 10.02 9.11
CA PRO A 714 2.57 10.06 7.66
C PRO A 714 1.82 11.28 7.11
N PRO A 715 0.61 11.64 7.62
CA PRO A 715 -0.10 12.82 7.14
C PRO A 715 0.33 14.09 7.88
N HIS A 716 0.05 15.23 7.25
CA HIS A 716 -0.11 16.47 7.98
C HIS A 716 -1.50 16.44 8.64
N HIS A 717 -1.59 16.49 9.96
CA HIS A 717 -2.89 16.44 10.67
C HIS A 717 -3.75 17.72 10.50
N ASP A 718 -3.23 18.72 9.80
CA ASP A 718 -3.89 19.93 9.35
C ASP A 718 -4.06 19.97 7.82
N ILE A 719 -3.85 18.84 7.11
CA ILE A 719 -4.11 18.69 5.68
C ILE A 719 -4.75 17.32 5.41
N TYR A 720 -6.09 17.28 5.36
CA TYR A 720 -6.84 16.07 4.99
C TYR A 720 -7.53 16.19 3.62
N SER A 721 -7.49 17.36 3.01
CA SER A 721 -7.96 17.61 1.65
C SER A 721 -7.28 18.85 1.04
N ILE A 722 -7.65 19.19 -0.20
CA ILE A 722 -7.07 20.32 -0.94
C ILE A 722 -7.40 21.67 -0.28
N GLU A 723 -8.58 21.83 0.29
CA GLU A 723 -9.00 23.03 1.01
C GLU A 723 -8.22 23.21 2.31
N ASP A 724 -7.85 22.11 2.99
CA ASP A 724 -7.01 22.18 4.18
C ASP A 724 -5.56 22.59 3.82
N LEU A 725 -5.05 22.14 2.66
CA LEU A 725 -3.78 22.62 2.12
C LEU A 725 -3.84 24.12 1.81
N ALA A 726 -4.93 24.58 1.18
CA ALA A 726 -5.13 26.00 0.91
C ALA A 726 -5.13 26.83 2.21
N GLN A 727 -5.72 26.30 3.29
CA GLN A 727 -5.71 26.95 4.60
C GLN A 727 -4.32 27.00 5.23
N LEU A 728 -3.44 26.03 4.99
CA LEU A 728 -2.05 26.09 5.46
C LEU A 728 -1.19 27.07 4.65
N ILE A 729 -1.54 27.30 3.38
CA ILE A 729 -0.86 28.27 2.50
C ILE A 729 -1.23 29.71 2.88
N PHE A 730 -2.49 29.95 3.26
CA PHE A 730 -2.99 31.25 3.75
C PHE A 730 -2.38 31.60 5.11
#